data_AF-A0A840VDZ6-F1
#
_entry.id   AF-A0A840VDZ6-F1
#
_cell.length_a   1.000
_cell.length_b   1.000
_cell.length_c   1.000
_cell.angle_alpha   90.00
_cell.angle_beta   90.00
_cell.angle_gamma   90.00
#
_symmetry.space_group_name_H-M   'P 1'
#
loop_
_entity.id
_entity.type
_entity.pdbx_description
1 polymer ?
#
loop_
_entity_poly.entity_id
_entity_poly.type
_entity_poly.pdbx_seq_one_letter_code
_entity_poly.pdbx_strand_id
1 'polypeptide(L)'
;MNIQTEIILRGSRGPQGAKGEKGDKGEKGDDGDTSASEALATASLLSSEDAARSAQAAKDSSDRSRQAALDAAAAAGADYDFFVETYAELPVGTNSTGADQTGYVWGDSDKTKVLLYVRKDGSAVWSPTTSDVNARLTNQEVKVAELEENKPEIWDKISGVARVDVDANYVPWRYTYDDGSVFQVLAAGSIPLIGADGIEEEAIGLPQMHPDLRSAFSELDDYTGIAKIWKSANGVIYAYLEDDGTYHTTLYGVEDAASLVSEVEAARGETASLSARLDHAITPEGHLDAAEWGQWNLRQLRFKRTQLEKGTPDTQIAMGFCGDSYTQKSTRYIQRLTQKLAAVFGGKSAGYGSFSYFNLGTSCSGCADPSLMGMTRSEGWAQTYNAPGAVYGLAGNHMIGLTVGLTVQVNFYQRQDQVRIHYRKQPGGGSFKYSIDGGSSWISVDTDDVSGYGLVMIALDRDLHSSLKIETESVGDNGVILDGIDASRDESGVIVHKLGLSGGRAENFVEYVNEEHFVTGLSLLNLDVVVILFGTNEMSGNRDPDQVAAYFSTLAGRFRAAAPLCDFLFVCSPENGMAGKEFTMAHYRAAHRKAATEIGGAFLDLMKIFGPFASYKYPASETSRGLFENEDPQIHPTDNGGGPIIADSIYSILLNP
;
A
#
# COMPACT_ATOMS: atom_id res chain seq x y z
N MET A 1 -20.69 -20.71 54.47
CA MET A 1 -20.34 -20.12 55.78
C MET A 1 -18.86 -19.81 55.73
N ASN A 2 -18.50 -18.53 55.80
CA ASN A 2 -17.11 -18.05 55.86
C ASN A 2 -16.37 -18.72 57.03
N ILE A 3 -15.07 -18.97 56.85
CA ILE A 3 -13.98 -18.46 57.70
C ILE A 3 -12.66 -18.70 56.97
N GLN A 4 -11.95 -17.60 56.73
CA GLN A 4 -10.54 -17.53 56.34
C GLN A 4 -9.65 -18.00 57.49
N THR A 5 -8.50 -18.63 57.19
CA THR A 5 -7.28 -18.36 57.96
C THR A 5 -6.03 -18.60 57.11
N GLU A 6 -5.12 -17.63 57.21
CA GLU A 6 -3.84 -17.49 56.52
C GLU A 6 -2.85 -18.63 56.81
N ILE A 7 -2.08 -19.01 55.78
CA ILE A 7 -0.75 -19.62 55.97
C ILE A 7 0.27 -18.62 55.42
N ILE A 8 1.11 -18.13 56.33
CA ILE A 8 2.21 -17.21 56.10
C ILE A 8 3.37 -17.97 55.46
N LEU A 9 3.73 -17.64 54.21
CA LEU A 9 5.03 -17.99 53.62
C LEU A 9 5.85 -16.72 53.43
N ARG A 10 6.80 -16.52 54.34
CA ARG A 10 7.86 -15.49 54.24
C ARG A 10 8.85 -15.89 53.14
N GLY A 11 8.70 -15.30 51.96
CA GLY A 11 9.74 -15.26 50.93
C GLY A 11 10.71 -14.09 51.17
N SER A 12 12.00 -14.40 51.30
CA SER A 12 13.10 -13.44 51.49
C SER A 12 13.25 -12.49 50.30
N ARG A 13 13.17 -11.19 50.58
CA ARG A 13 13.45 -10.07 49.67
C ARG A 13 14.90 -10.12 49.19
N GLY A 14 15.11 -10.24 47.87
CA GLY A 14 16.44 -10.14 47.25
C GLY A 14 17.07 -8.75 47.45
N PRO A 15 18.41 -8.63 47.33
CA PRO A 15 19.10 -7.38 47.54
C PRO A 15 18.63 -6.31 46.55
N GLN A 16 18.23 -5.17 47.13
CA GLN A 16 17.73 -3.99 46.44
C GLN A 16 18.89 -3.30 45.69
N GLY A 17 18.73 -3.12 44.38
CA GLY A 17 19.68 -2.39 43.55
C GLY A 17 19.90 -0.96 44.04
N ALA A 18 21.11 -0.44 43.79
CA ALA A 18 21.53 0.88 44.24
C ALA A 18 20.55 1.97 43.81
N LYS A 19 20.23 2.83 44.79
CA LYS A 19 19.26 3.91 44.74
C LYS A 19 19.83 5.07 43.90
N GLY A 20 19.22 5.33 42.74
CA GLY A 20 19.46 6.54 41.96
C GLY A 20 19.09 7.79 42.75
N GLU A 21 19.81 8.89 42.46
CA GLU A 21 19.66 10.16 43.17
C GLU A 21 18.27 10.75 43.03
N LYS A 22 17.90 11.48 44.07
CA LYS A 22 16.55 11.92 44.43
C LYS A 22 16.25 13.25 43.74
N GLY A 23 15.39 13.24 42.73
CA GLY A 23 14.70 14.43 42.23
C GLY A 23 13.53 14.79 43.14
N ASP A 24 13.34 16.09 43.37
CA ASP A 24 12.44 16.66 44.37
C ASP A 24 10.94 16.52 44.06
N LYS A 25 10.15 16.65 45.13
CA LYS A 25 8.68 16.50 45.21
C LYS A 25 7.91 17.65 44.56
N GLY A 26 6.81 17.28 43.89
CA GLY A 26 5.56 18.02 43.67
C GLY A 26 4.81 17.36 42.51
N GLU A 27 3.51 17.06 42.49
CA GLU A 27 2.38 17.14 43.41
C GLU A 27 1.40 16.00 43.04
N LYS A 28 0.33 15.84 43.81
CA LYS A 28 -0.59 14.71 43.81
C LYS A 28 -1.82 14.98 42.93
N GLY A 29 -2.02 14.14 41.90
CA GLY A 29 -3.29 13.66 41.34
C GLY A 29 -4.19 14.64 40.58
N ASP A 30 -4.58 14.27 39.36
CA ASP A 30 -5.95 14.39 38.85
C ASP A 30 -6.19 13.36 37.72
N ASP A 31 -7.46 13.03 37.54
CA ASP A 31 -8.03 11.82 36.94
C ASP A 31 -7.70 11.59 35.46
N GLY A 32 -7.64 10.31 35.07
CA GLY A 32 -7.52 9.89 33.68
C GLY A 32 -8.84 9.99 32.93
N ASP A 33 -8.89 10.79 31.86
CA ASP A 33 -9.51 10.43 30.56
C ASP A 33 -9.37 11.48 29.42
N THR A 34 -8.37 12.38 29.46
CA THR A 34 -8.18 13.42 28.41
C THR A 34 -6.86 13.34 27.63
N SER A 35 -5.91 12.48 28.01
CA SER A 35 -4.53 12.54 27.46
C SER A 35 -4.34 11.96 26.05
N ALA A 36 -5.28 11.15 25.53
CA ALA A 36 -5.14 10.58 24.18
C ALA A 36 -5.54 11.57 23.07
N SER A 37 -6.55 12.43 23.30
CA SER A 37 -6.94 13.45 22.31
C SER A 37 -6.02 14.66 22.36
N GLU A 38 -5.52 15.03 23.55
CA GLU A 38 -4.51 16.06 23.70
C GLU A 38 -3.16 15.62 23.11
N ALA A 39 -2.74 14.36 23.26
CA ALA A 39 -1.52 13.85 22.62
C ALA A 39 -1.62 13.84 21.08
N LEU A 40 -2.80 13.54 20.52
CA LEU A 40 -3.05 13.63 19.07
C LEU A 40 -3.06 15.09 18.57
N ALA A 41 -3.66 16.00 19.33
CA ALA A 41 -3.66 17.43 19.04
C ALA A 41 -2.24 18.03 19.15
N THR A 42 -1.45 17.60 20.13
CA THR A 42 -0.07 18.04 20.33
C THR A 42 0.85 17.50 19.23
N ALA A 43 0.63 16.27 18.77
CA ALA A 43 1.36 15.69 17.62
C ALA A 43 1.02 16.38 16.29
N SER A 44 -0.24 16.80 16.10
CA SER A 44 -0.67 17.61 14.95
C SER A 44 -0.16 19.06 15.02
N LEU A 45 -0.01 19.61 16.22
CA LEU A 45 0.61 20.93 16.42
C LEU A 45 2.13 20.87 16.19
N LEU A 46 2.80 19.84 16.69
CA LEU A 46 4.23 19.59 16.44
C LEU A 46 4.55 19.44 14.94
N SER A 47 3.71 18.74 14.17
CA SER A 47 3.93 18.58 12.72
C SER A 47 3.71 19.88 11.92
N SER A 48 2.79 20.75 12.35
CA SER A 48 2.57 22.05 11.73
C SER A 48 3.64 23.08 12.11
N GLU A 49 4.16 23.03 13.34
CA GLU A 49 5.32 23.82 13.76
C GLU A 49 6.62 23.37 13.08
N ASP A 50 6.79 22.07 12.81
CA ASP A 50 7.96 21.55 12.10
C ASP A 50 7.92 21.88 10.60
N ALA A 51 6.73 21.90 9.99
CA ALA A 51 6.53 22.40 8.63
C ALA A 51 6.79 23.92 8.54
N ALA A 52 6.33 24.70 9.53
CA ALA A 52 6.61 26.13 9.62
C ALA A 52 8.10 26.43 9.88
N ARG A 53 8.76 25.65 10.76
CA ARG A 53 10.21 25.73 10.98
C ARG A 53 11.01 25.35 9.74
N SER A 54 10.55 24.37 8.95
CA SER A 54 11.19 23.98 7.69
C SER A 54 11.03 25.05 6.60
N ALA A 55 9.85 25.67 6.50
CA ALA A 55 9.61 26.80 5.59
C ALA A 55 10.41 28.05 6.01
N GLN A 56 10.49 28.34 7.31
CA GLN A 56 11.30 29.43 7.84
C GLN A 56 12.80 29.16 7.62
N ALA A 57 13.28 27.92 7.81
CA ALA A 57 14.66 27.55 7.54
C ALA A 57 15.03 27.66 6.05
N ALA A 58 14.09 27.35 5.14
CA ALA A 58 14.27 27.57 3.71
C ALA A 58 14.35 29.05 3.35
N LYS A 59 13.51 29.88 3.97
CA LYS A 59 13.54 31.34 3.83
C LYS A 59 14.83 31.94 4.38
N ASP A 60 15.24 31.56 5.59
CA ASP A 60 16.49 31.99 6.23
C ASP A 60 17.73 31.52 5.43
N SER A 61 17.64 30.40 4.71
CA SER A 61 18.69 29.94 3.79
C SER A 61 18.74 30.78 2.51
N SER A 62 17.59 31.19 1.98
CA SER A 62 17.51 32.09 0.82
C SER A 62 18.05 33.48 1.16
N ASP A 63 17.65 34.02 2.31
CA ASP A 63 18.06 35.35 2.77
C ASP A 63 19.56 35.40 3.09
N ARG A 64 20.14 34.32 3.64
CA ARG A 64 21.60 34.21 3.83
C ARG A 64 22.37 34.14 2.52
N SER A 65 21.89 33.38 1.54
CA SER A 65 22.49 33.33 0.20
C SER A 65 22.43 34.69 -0.51
N ARG A 66 21.33 35.43 -0.33
CA ARG A 66 21.16 36.80 -0.84
C ARG A 66 22.13 37.78 -0.17
N GLN A 67 22.24 37.75 1.16
CA GLN A 67 23.16 38.64 1.88
C GLN A 67 24.63 38.35 1.54
N ALA A 68 25.01 37.07 1.41
CA ALA A 68 26.36 36.70 0.99
C ALA A 68 26.69 37.18 -0.43
N ALA A 69 25.71 37.18 -1.34
CA ALA A 69 25.88 37.74 -2.68
C ALA A 69 26.08 39.26 -2.64
N LEU A 70 25.31 39.98 -1.83
CA LEU A 70 25.45 41.43 -1.64
C LEU A 70 26.78 41.82 -0.99
N ASP A 71 27.25 41.05 0.01
CA ASP A 71 28.52 41.30 0.68
C ASP A 71 29.71 41.03 -0.24
N ALA A 72 29.64 39.98 -1.08
CA ALA A 72 30.63 39.70 -2.11
C ALA A 72 30.66 40.79 -3.21
N ALA A 73 29.51 41.42 -3.46
CA ALA A 73 29.36 42.56 -4.35
C ALA A 73 30.11 43.77 -3.83
N ALA A 74 29.82 44.13 -2.58
CA ALA A 74 30.41 45.29 -1.92
C ALA A 74 31.93 45.15 -1.81
N ALA A 75 32.43 43.93 -1.60
CA ALA A 75 33.86 43.63 -1.57
C ALA A 75 34.56 43.76 -2.94
N ALA A 76 33.81 43.66 -4.05
CA ALA A 76 34.34 43.79 -5.41
C ALA A 76 34.33 45.23 -5.95
N GLY A 77 33.76 46.19 -5.20
CA GLY A 77 33.77 47.61 -5.55
C GLY A 77 32.88 48.00 -6.73
N ALA A 78 31.85 47.20 -7.05
CA ALA A 78 30.91 47.48 -8.11
C ALA A 78 29.86 48.53 -7.68
N ASP A 79 29.59 49.53 -8.52
CA ASP A 79 28.42 50.42 -8.41
C ASP A 79 27.24 49.76 -9.15
N TYR A 80 26.05 49.74 -8.54
CA TYR A 80 24.97 48.81 -8.92
C TYR A 80 23.83 49.47 -9.69
N ASP A 81 23.35 48.82 -10.77
CA ASP A 81 22.15 49.25 -11.49
C ASP A 81 20.94 48.27 -11.43
N PHE A 82 21.10 46.95 -11.20
CA PHE A 82 19.92 46.06 -11.17
C PHE A 82 20.14 44.65 -10.57
N PHE A 83 19.06 44.01 -10.08
CA PHE A 83 19.03 42.67 -9.49
C PHE A 83 17.83 41.85 -10.03
N VAL A 84 18.04 40.56 -10.37
CA VAL A 84 16.97 39.62 -10.77
C VAL A 84 16.98 38.37 -9.90
N GLU A 85 15.85 38.08 -9.25
CA GLU A 85 15.60 36.86 -8.50
C GLU A 85 14.54 36.05 -9.28
N THR A 86 14.90 35.02 -10.05
CA THR A 86 14.02 33.87 -10.32
C THR A 86 14.71 32.76 -11.13
N TYR A 87 14.46 31.51 -10.70
CA TYR A 87 15.09 30.27 -11.15
C TYR A 87 14.58 29.74 -12.50
N ALA A 88 13.64 30.42 -13.15
CA ALA A 88 12.83 29.83 -14.22
C ALA A 88 13.39 30.01 -15.65
N GLU A 89 14.47 30.76 -15.85
CA GLU A 89 14.88 31.18 -17.21
C GLU A 89 16.36 30.94 -17.57
N LEU A 90 17.06 30.04 -16.88
CA LEU A 90 18.38 29.60 -17.34
C LEU A 90 18.25 28.42 -18.34
N PRO A 91 19.01 28.41 -19.46
CA PRO A 91 18.83 27.43 -20.53
C PRO A 91 18.97 25.98 -20.02
N VAL A 92 17.97 25.15 -20.28
CA VAL A 92 18.07 23.70 -20.17
C VAL A 92 18.93 23.21 -21.35
N GLY A 93 20.23 23.15 -21.14
CA GLY A 93 21.17 22.75 -22.18
C GLY A 93 22.55 22.44 -21.63
N THR A 94 22.77 21.16 -21.34
CA THR A 94 24.02 20.51 -20.94
C THR A 94 24.60 20.93 -19.59
N ASN A 95 24.36 20.11 -18.56
CA ASN A 95 25.38 19.78 -17.57
C ASN A 95 25.05 18.46 -16.86
N SER A 96 25.94 17.49 -17.04
CA SER A 96 25.91 16.14 -16.49
C SER A 96 26.43 16.10 -15.05
N THR A 97 25.85 16.88 -14.13
CA THR A 97 25.98 16.67 -12.67
C THR A 97 24.75 17.27 -11.99
N GLY A 98 24.20 16.56 -10.99
CA GLY A 98 22.88 16.78 -10.41
C GLY A 98 22.54 18.21 -9.94
N ALA A 99 21.24 18.46 -9.84
CA ALA A 99 20.62 19.70 -9.38
C ALA A 99 21.22 20.22 -8.07
N ASP A 100 21.55 21.53 -8.05
CA ASP A 100 21.54 22.47 -6.90
C ASP A 100 22.55 23.61 -7.11
N GLN A 101 22.29 24.56 -8.03
CA GLN A 101 23.10 25.78 -8.21
C GLN A 101 22.23 27.02 -8.46
N THR A 102 22.45 28.10 -7.70
CA THR A 102 21.83 29.41 -7.93
C THR A 102 22.82 30.31 -8.67
N GLY A 103 22.44 30.85 -9.83
CA GLY A 103 23.28 31.77 -10.61
C GLY A 103 22.79 33.21 -10.51
N TYR A 104 23.70 34.15 -10.32
CA TYR A 104 23.45 35.59 -10.33
C TYR A 104 24.25 36.24 -11.47
N VAL A 105 23.66 37.19 -12.20
CA VAL A 105 24.30 37.84 -13.36
C VAL A 105 24.55 39.31 -13.04
N TRP A 106 25.81 39.75 -13.07
CA TRP A 106 26.15 41.16 -12.84
C TRP A 106 26.86 41.78 -14.05
N GLY A 107 26.59 43.07 -14.27
CA GLY A 107 27.32 43.90 -15.22
C GLY A 107 28.14 44.93 -14.45
N ASP A 108 29.43 45.05 -14.79
CA ASP A 108 30.23 46.21 -14.39
C ASP A 108 29.92 47.40 -15.33
N SER A 109 30.14 48.60 -14.82
CA SER A 109 30.11 49.91 -15.49
C SER A 109 30.81 49.94 -16.87
N ASP A 110 31.82 49.08 -17.08
CA ASP A 110 32.56 48.95 -18.34
C ASP A 110 31.96 47.91 -19.32
N LYS A 111 30.73 47.43 -19.07
CA LYS A 111 29.94 46.52 -19.94
C LYS A 111 30.57 45.14 -20.26
N THR A 112 31.61 44.69 -19.57
CA THR A 112 32.03 43.28 -19.60
C THR A 112 31.23 42.46 -18.58
N LYS A 113 30.20 41.76 -19.05
CA LYS A 113 29.24 41.01 -18.21
C LYS A 113 29.85 39.70 -17.68
N VAL A 114 29.88 39.52 -16.36
CA VAL A 114 30.43 38.32 -15.70
C VAL A 114 29.32 37.65 -14.89
N LEU A 115 29.19 36.33 -15.02
CA LEU A 115 28.23 35.52 -14.28
C LEU A 115 28.86 35.07 -12.95
N LEU A 116 28.19 35.32 -11.83
CA LEU A 116 28.60 34.87 -10.50
C LEU A 116 27.71 33.69 -10.07
N TYR A 117 28.30 32.52 -9.94
CA TYR A 117 27.61 31.34 -9.41
C TYR A 117 27.85 31.25 -7.91
N VAL A 118 26.77 31.13 -7.12
CA VAL A 118 26.87 30.91 -5.67
C VAL A 118 26.36 29.51 -5.35
N ARG A 119 27.20 28.73 -4.69
CA ARG A 119 26.87 27.35 -4.30
C ARG A 119 26.13 27.34 -2.97
N LYS A 120 25.42 26.23 -2.70
CA LYS A 120 24.65 26.02 -1.47
C LYS A 120 25.49 26.09 -0.18
N ASP A 121 26.82 25.95 -0.29
CA ASP A 121 27.79 26.10 0.80
C ASP A 121 28.25 27.56 1.04
N GLY A 122 27.72 28.52 0.28
CA GLY A 122 28.04 29.94 0.39
C GLY A 122 29.26 30.39 -0.41
N SER A 123 29.94 29.49 -1.14
CA SER A 123 31.07 29.86 -1.98
C SER A 123 30.64 30.44 -3.33
N ALA A 124 31.36 31.46 -3.83
CA ALA A 124 31.03 32.17 -5.08
C ALA A 124 32.14 32.03 -6.14
N VAL A 125 31.76 31.81 -7.40
CA VAL A 125 32.69 31.61 -8.55
C VAL A 125 32.28 32.46 -9.75
N TRP A 126 33.22 33.24 -10.28
CA TRP A 126 33.03 34.10 -11.46
C TRP A 126 33.30 33.36 -12.77
N SER A 127 32.44 33.52 -13.78
CA SER A 127 32.59 32.93 -15.11
C SER A 127 32.41 33.97 -16.24
N PRO A 128 33.33 34.07 -17.22
CA PRO A 128 33.16 34.93 -18.38
C PRO A 128 32.10 34.36 -19.33
N THR A 129 31.19 35.21 -19.81
CA THR A 129 30.06 34.78 -20.64
C THR A 129 30.48 34.50 -22.08
N THR A 130 29.99 33.39 -22.65
CA THR A 130 30.04 33.12 -24.09
C THR A 130 28.98 33.96 -24.82
N SER A 131 29.22 34.21 -26.10
CA SER A 131 28.52 35.15 -26.98
C SER A 131 26.98 35.05 -27.06
N ASP A 132 26.37 34.00 -26.54
CA ASP A 132 24.91 33.76 -26.63
C ASP A 132 24.08 34.58 -25.61
N VAL A 133 24.72 35.06 -24.53
CA VAL A 133 24.07 35.99 -23.57
C VAL A 133 23.97 37.40 -24.17
N ASN A 134 24.95 37.80 -25.00
CA ASN A 134 24.91 39.09 -25.69
C ASN A 134 23.74 39.17 -26.66
N ALA A 135 23.43 38.11 -27.41
CA ALA A 135 22.33 38.10 -28.38
C ALA A 135 20.94 38.30 -27.75
N ARG A 136 20.75 37.85 -26.50
CA ARG A 136 19.47 38.03 -25.76
C ARG A 136 19.42 39.31 -24.92
N LEU A 137 20.57 39.83 -24.46
CA LEU A 137 20.62 41.15 -23.80
C LEU A 137 20.59 42.34 -24.79
N THR A 138 20.99 42.16 -26.06
CA THR A 138 20.77 43.20 -27.10
C THR A 138 19.30 43.49 -27.39
N ASN A 139 18.37 42.63 -26.94
CA ASN A 139 16.93 42.90 -27.01
C ASN A 139 16.38 43.58 -25.75
N GLN A 140 17.20 43.86 -24.72
CA GLN A 140 16.79 44.50 -23.46
C GLN A 140 17.37 45.91 -23.24
N GLU A 141 18.41 46.32 -23.96
CA GLU A 141 18.69 47.76 -24.11
C GLU A 141 17.81 48.32 -25.24
N VAL A 142 16.57 48.68 -24.94
CA VAL A 142 15.87 49.66 -25.79
C VAL A 142 16.63 50.97 -25.66
N LYS A 143 17.48 51.21 -26.67
CA LYS A 143 18.13 52.45 -27.06
C LYS A 143 17.57 53.69 -26.35
N VAL A 144 18.31 54.17 -25.34
CA VAL A 144 18.18 55.56 -24.83
C VAL A 144 18.23 56.57 -25.98
N ALA A 145 18.97 56.27 -27.06
CA ALA A 145 19.03 57.08 -28.27
C ALA A 145 17.75 57.04 -29.15
N GLU A 146 16.93 55.98 -29.14
CA GLU A 146 15.65 55.95 -29.90
C GLU A 146 14.51 56.66 -29.15
N LEU A 147 14.63 56.83 -27.83
CA LEU A 147 13.71 57.66 -27.04
C LEU A 147 13.99 59.17 -27.25
N GLU A 148 15.26 59.58 -27.37
CA GLU A 148 15.64 60.96 -27.73
C GLU A 148 15.15 61.36 -29.13
N GLU A 149 15.17 60.43 -30.09
CA GLU A 149 14.83 60.74 -31.49
C GLU A 149 13.31 60.70 -31.77
N ASN A 150 12.50 59.96 -30.98
CA ASN A 150 11.08 59.75 -31.27
C ASN A 150 10.07 60.46 -30.35
N LYS A 151 10.43 60.93 -29.14
CA LYS A 151 9.48 61.69 -28.26
C LYS A 151 10.16 62.77 -27.38
N PRO A 152 10.65 63.88 -27.96
CA PRO A 152 11.26 64.97 -27.19
C PRO A 152 10.31 65.65 -26.19
N GLU A 153 9.00 65.48 -26.34
CA GLU A 153 7.96 66.10 -25.50
C GLU A 153 7.81 65.48 -24.09
N ILE A 154 8.47 64.35 -23.82
CA ILE A 154 8.37 63.65 -22.52
C ILE A 154 9.41 64.17 -21.52
N TRP A 155 10.58 64.64 -21.97
CA TRP A 155 11.67 65.06 -21.08
C TRP A 155 11.41 66.37 -20.33
N ASP A 156 10.66 67.31 -20.91
CA ASP A 156 10.26 68.55 -20.23
C ASP A 156 9.31 68.30 -19.03
N LYS A 157 8.85 67.06 -18.83
CA LYS A 157 7.91 66.70 -17.74
C LYS A 157 8.54 65.89 -16.60
N ILE A 158 9.86 65.65 -16.59
CA ILE A 158 10.52 64.75 -15.61
C ILE A 158 11.61 65.42 -14.76
N SER A 159 11.66 66.75 -14.68
CA SER A 159 12.61 67.44 -13.79
C SER A 159 12.28 67.20 -12.32
N GLY A 160 13.23 66.69 -11.51
CA GLY A 160 13.11 66.53 -10.06
C GLY A 160 12.77 65.12 -9.54
N VAL A 161 12.91 64.08 -10.37
CA VAL A 161 12.64 62.68 -9.99
C VAL A 161 13.90 62.02 -9.43
N ALA A 162 13.84 61.61 -8.16
CA ALA A 162 14.92 60.93 -7.43
C ALA A 162 14.97 59.42 -7.67
N ARG A 163 13.80 58.80 -7.91
CA ARG A 163 13.67 57.34 -8.09
C ARG A 163 12.44 56.97 -8.93
N VAL A 164 12.60 55.99 -9.81
CA VAL A 164 11.55 55.42 -10.65
C VAL A 164 11.46 53.91 -10.41
N ASP A 165 10.29 53.41 -9.99
CA ASP A 165 10.04 51.96 -9.89
C ASP A 165 9.29 51.48 -11.14
N VAL A 166 9.75 50.35 -11.69
CA VAL A 166 9.23 49.74 -12.93
C VAL A 166 8.60 48.36 -12.65
N ASP A 167 7.73 47.89 -13.54
CA ASP A 167 7.06 46.58 -13.43
C ASP A 167 7.86 45.46 -14.11
N ALA A 168 7.31 44.25 -14.17
CA ALA A 168 7.95 43.08 -14.77
C ALA A 168 8.28 43.23 -16.27
N ASN A 169 7.69 44.24 -16.94
CA ASN A 169 7.94 44.58 -18.34
C ASN A 169 8.76 45.87 -18.49
N TYR A 170 9.40 46.34 -17.41
CA TYR A 170 10.21 47.57 -17.36
C TYR A 170 9.43 48.86 -17.62
N VAL A 171 8.11 48.85 -17.39
CA VAL A 171 7.26 50.04 -17.50
C VAL A 171 7.25 50.81 -16.16
N PRO A 172 7.59 52.11 -16.14
CA PRO A 172 7.53 52.94 -14.93
C PRO A 172 6.12 53.08 -14.38
N TRP A 173 5.91 52.67 -13.14
CA TRP A 173 4.60 52.78 -12.46
C TRP A 173 4.64 53.65 -11.21
N ARG A 174 5.84 54.03 -10.73
CA ARG A 174 5.97 54.95 -9.58
C ARG A 174 7.16 55.87 -9.73
N TYR A 175 6.94 57.15 -9.47
CA TYR A 175 7.94 58.21 -9.48
C TYR A 175 8.01 58.83 -8.08
N THR A 176 9.22 58.96 -7.54
CA THR A 176 9.50 59.62 -6.26
C THR A 176 10.36 60.85 -6.54
N TYR A 177 9.91 62.02 -6.11
CA TYR A 177 10.60 63.29 -6.34
C TYR A 177 11.55 63.62 -5.19
N ASP A 178 12.49 64.53 -5.46
CA ASP A 178 13.53 64.95 -4.50
C ASP A 178 12.98 65.56 -3.20
N ASP A 179 11.75 66.09 -3.22
CA ASP A 179 11.05 66.65 -2.04
C ASP A 179 10.32 65.58 -1.20
N GLY A 180 10.41 64.31 -1.58
CA GLY A 180 9.76 63.18 -0.94
C GLY A 180 8.31 62.93 -1.38
N SER A 181 7.77 63.74 -2.31
CA SER A 181 6.45 63.49 -2.89
C SER A 181 6.47 62.31 -3.84
N VAL A 182 5.33 61.61 -3.94
CA VAL A 182 5.19 60.37 -4.73
C VAL A 182 4.07 60.56 -5.75
N PHE A 183 4.40 60.37 -7.03
CA PHE A 183 3.45 60.28 -8.13
C PHE A 183 3.41 58.85 -8.62
N GLN A 184 2.26 58.20 -8.44
CA GLN A 184 2.03 56.87 -8.99
C GLN A 184 1.34 57.01 -10.33
N VAL A 185 2.01 56.52 -11.37
CA VAL A 185 1.32 56.23 -12.62
C VAL A 185 0.60 54.92 -12.37
N LEU A 186 -0.71 55.00 -12.15
CA LEU A 186 -1.58 53.86 -12.33
C LEU A 186 -1.46 53.49 -13.81
N ALA A 187 -0.57 52.55 -14.14
CA ALA A 187 -0.53 51.96 -15.46
C ALA A 187 -1.94 51.47 -15.78
N ALA A 188 -2.44 51.78 -16.97
CA ALA A 188 -3.71 51.27 -17.45
C ALA A 188 -3.66 49.73 -17.41
N GLY A 189 -4.12 49.08 -16.31
CA GLY A 189 -3.88 47.64 -16.14
C GLY A 189 -4.21 46.86 -14.85
N SER A 190 -4.57 47.39 -13.67
CA SER A 190 -4.86 46.50 -12.51
C SER A 190 -6.30 45.95 -12.44
N ILE A 191 -7.21 46.50 -13.26
CA ILE A 191 -8.42 45.92 -13.87
C ILE A 191 -8.48 46.65 -15.24
N PRO A 192 -8.68 45.99 -16.40
CA PRO A 192 -8.37 46.58 -17.71
C PRO A 192 -9.32 47.74 -18.05
N LEU A 193 -8.92 48.97 -17.72
CA LEU A 193 -9.40 50.19 -18.37
C LEU A 193 -8.73 50.25 -19.74
N ILE A 194 -9.41 49.67 -20.74
CA ILE A 194 -9.08 49.86 -22.14
C ILE A 194 -9.32 51.33 -22.49
N GLY A 195 -8.23 52.06 -22.63
CA GLY A 195 -8.13 53.35 -23.31
C GLY A 195 -6.65 53.66 -23.43
N ALA A 196 -6.03 53.81 -24.60
CA ALA A 196 -6.44 53.74 -25.99
C ALA A 196 -5.27 53.03 -26.73
N ASP A 197 -5.47 52.22 -27.76
CA ASP A 197 -5.70 52.70 -29.12
C ASP A 197 -6.49 51.66 -29.93
N GLY A 198 -7.58 52.08 -30.57
CA GLY A 198 -8.34 51.25 -31.53
C GLY A 198 -9.82 51.02 -31.22
N ILE A 199 -10.38 51.63 -30.18
CA ILE A 199 -11.83 51.61 -29.92
C ILE A 199 -12.37 53.02 -30.11
N GLU A 200 -13.19 53.21 -31.15
CA GLU A 200 -13.97 54.44 -31.31
C GLU A 200 -15.13 54.42 -30.31
N GLU A 201 -15.14 55.39 -29.40
CA GLU A 201 -16.29 55.67 -28.53
C GLU A 201 -17.38 56.31 -29.40
N GLU A 202 -18.24 55.48 -29.98
CA GLU A 202 -19.39 55.96 -30.73
C GLU A 202 -20.66 55.79 -29.88
N ALA A 203 -21.18 56.90 -29.36
CA ALA A 203 -22.53 56.96 -28.81
C ALA A 203 -23.52 56.84 -29.98
N ILE A 204 -23.73 55.62 -30.48
CA ILE A 204 -24.64 55.39 -31.60
C ILE A 204 -26.07 55.54 -31.10
N GLY A 205 -26.65 56.72 -31.31
CA GLY A 205 -28.09 56.88 -31.26
C GLY A 205 -28.74 55.96 -32.31
N LEU A 206 -29.89 55.38 -31.96
CA LEU A 206 -30.72 54.47 -32.77
C LEU A 206 -30.80 54.75 -34.30
N PRO A 207 -30.72 55.99 -34.84
CA PRO A 207 -30.84 56.23 -36.29
C PRO A 207 -29.69 55.71 -37.18
N GLN A 208 -28.52 55.35 -36.63
CA GLN A 208 -27.29 55.14 -37.42
C GLN A 208 -26.86 53.67 -37.57
N MET A 209 -27.60 52.71 -37.02
CA MET A 209 -27.30 51.27 -37.22
C MET A 209 -27.59 50.81 -38.66
N HIS A 210 -26.70 49.95 -39.18
CA HIS A 210 -26.85 49.28 -40.47
C HIS A 210 -28.18 48.49 -40.54
N PRO A 211 -28.94 48.53 -41.65
CA PRO A 211 -30.28 47.93 -41.74
C PRO A 211 -30.32 46.43 -41.39
N ASP A 212 -29.26 45.68 -41.75
CA ASP A 212 -29.18 44.24 -41.52
C ASP A 212 -29.01 43.87 -40.02
N LEU A 213 -28.43 44.77 -39.22
CA LEU A 213 -28.32 44.61 -37.76
C LEU A 213 -29.65 44.95 -37.07
N ARG A 214 -30.46 45.85 -37.63
CA ARG A 214 -31.82 46.14 -37.12
C ARG A 214 -32.78 44.96 -37.31
N SER A 215 -32.63 44.19 -38.39
CA SER A 215 -33.48 43.02 -38.66
C SER A 215 -33.10 41.77 -37.85
N ALA A 216 -31.86 41.68 -37.36
CA ALA A 216 -31.39 40.55 -36.56
C ALA A 216 -31.87 40.60 -35.09
N PHE A 217 -32.36 41.75 -34.64
CA PHE A 217 -32.77 42.01 -33.25
C PHE A 217 -34.18 42.62 -33.15
N SER A 218 -35.10 42.22 -34.04
CA SER A 218 -36.46 42.75 -34.10
C SER A 218 -37.35 42.43 -32.88
N GLU A 219 -36.85 41.68 -31.90
CA GLU A 219 -37.59 41.29 -30.68
C GLU A 219 -36.97 41.82 -29.36
N LEU A 220 -35.86 42.56 -29.42
CA LEU A 220 -35.27 43.20 -28.23
C LEU A 220 -35.59 44.70 -28.21
N ASP A 221 -36.85 45.00 -27.93
CA ASP A 221 -37.36 46.37 -27.89
C ASP A 221 -37.14 47.08 -26.54
N ASP A 222 -36.31 46.56 -25.64
CA ASP A 222 -36.06 47.23 -24.35
C ASP A 222 -34.61 47.01 -23.85
N TYR A 223 -33.67 47.78 -24.40
CA TYR A 223 -32.37 48.05 -23.75
C TYR A 223 -32.53 49.12 -22.63
N THR A 224 -33.60 49.05 -21.85
CA THR A 224 -33.78 49.91 -20.67
C THR A 224 -33.02 49.28 -19.51
N GLY A 225 -31.80 49.76 -19.25
CA GLY A 225 -30.97 49.27 -18.15
C GLY A 225 -29.48 49.14 -18.45
N ILE A 226 -29.04 49.33 -19.70
CA ILE A 226 -27.61 49.26 -20.08
C ILE A 226 -27.04 50.67 -20.27
N ALA A 227 -26.15 51.07 -19.37
CA ALA A 227 -25.49 52.36 -19.37
C ALA A 227 -24.40 52.46 -20.44
N LYS A 228 -23.59 51.40 -20.60
CA LYS A 228 -22.43 51.38 -21.51
C LYS A 228 -22.14 49.99 -22.06
N ILE A 229 -21.66 49.93 -23.29
CA ILE A 229 -21.24 48.69 -23.98
C ILE A 229 -19.86 48.93 -24.60
N TRP A 230 -18.96 47.96 -24.46
CA TRP A 230 -17.63 47.98 -25.08
C TRP A 230 -17.54 46.93 -26.17
N LYS A 231 -17.16 47.34 -27.39
CA LYS A 231 -17.04 46.47 -28.57
C LYS A 231 -15.72 46.67 -29.33
N SER A 232 -15.30 45.68 -30.12
CA SER A 232 -14.17 45.81 -31.05
C SER A 232 -14.57 46.57 -32.31
N ALA A 233 -13.56 46.97 -33.08
CA ALA A 233 -13.71 47.56 -34.41
C ALA A 233 -14.53 46.69 -35.40
N ASN A 234 -14.66 45.39 -35.12
CA ASN A 234 -15.43 44.44 -35.95
C ASN A 234 -16.87 44.22 -35.43
N GLY A 235 -17.29 44.96 -34.39
CA GLY A 235 -18.66 44.94 -33.85
C GLY A 235 -18.92 43.95 -32.70
N VAL A 236 -17.90 43.25 -32.19
CA VAL A 236 -18.05 42.22 -31.14
C VAL A 236 -18.05 42.86 -29.75
N ILE A 237 -19.02 42.54 -28.89
CA ILE A 237 -19.15 43.09 -27.52
C ILE A 237 -18.35 42.26 -26.51
N TYR A 238 -17.51 42.92 -25.70
CA TYR A 238 -16.64 42.29 -24.69
C TYR A 238 -17.14 42.51 -23.26
N ALA A 239 -17.88 43.59 -23.03
CA ALA A 239 -18.42 43.91 -21.73
C ALA A 239 -19.60 44.87 -21.86
N TYR A 240 -20.46 44.88 -20.85
CA TYR A 240 -21.46 45.92 -20.67
C TYR A 240 -21.63 46.26 -19.18
N LEU A 241 -22.10 47.48 -18.94
CA LEU A 241 -22.35 48.04 -17.62
C LEU A 241 -23.84 48.39 -17.54
N GLU A 242 -24.50 47.88 -16.51
CA GLU A 242 -25.90 48.22 -16.22
C GLU A 242 -26.00 49.57 -15.49
N ASP A 243 -27.18 50.19 -15.54
CA ASP A 243 -27.45 51.50 -14.94
C ASP A 243 -27.28 51.51 -13.41
N ASP A 244 -27.32 50.35 -12.77
CA ASP A 244 -27.10 50.17 -11.32
C ASP A 244 -25.62 50.03 -10.93
N GLY A 245 -24.71 50.08 -11.92
CA GLY A 245 -23.27 49.96 -11.73
C GLY A 245 -22.74 48.53 -11.77
N THR A 246 -23.59 47.53 -12.04
CA THR A 246 -23.16 46.14 -12.19
C THR A 246 -22.40 45.95 -13.51
N TYR A 247 -21.17 45.43 -13.40
CA TYR A 247 -20.28 45.22 -14.54
C TYR A 247 -20.24 43.76 -14.96
N HIS A 248 -20.55 43.50 -16.24
CA HIS A 248 -20.54 42.17 -16.83
C HIS A 248 -19.37 42.05 -17.81
N THR A 249 -18.42 41.17 -17.50
CA THR A 249 -17.39 40.74 -18.45
C THR A 249 -17.94 39.57 -19.25
N THR A 250 -18.30 39.80 -20.50
CA THR A 250 -18.70 38.70 -21.38
C THR A 250 -17.42 38.06 -21.92
N LEU A 251 -16.98 36.97 -21.28
CA LEU A 251 -16.03 36.04 -21.90
C LEU A 251 -16.72 35.43 -23.13
N TYR A 252 -16.46 35.95 -24.33
CA TYR A 252 -16.92 35.31 -25.56
C TYR A 252 -15.87 34.34 -26.11
N GLY A 253 -16.23 33.06 -26.09
CA GLY A 253 -15.49 31.93 -26.68
C GLY A 253 -16.30 30.63 -26.69
N VAL A 254 -17.63 30.71 -26.62
CA VAL A 254 -18.53 29.55 -26.71
C VAL A 254 -19.05 29.42 -28.14
N GLU A 255 -18.14 29.41 -29.12
CA GLU A 255 -18.36 28.52 -30.26
C GLU A 255 -17.87 27.11 -29.95
N ASP A 256 -17.34 26.87 -28.74
CA ASP A 256 -17.08 25.52 -28.35
C ASP A 256 -17.11 25.17 -26.88
N ALA A 257 -17.87 25.84 -26.01
CA ALA A 257 -18.23 25.15 -24.76
C ALA A 257 -19.12 23.93 -25.07
N ALA A 258 -19.89 23.94 -26.16
CA ALA A 258 -20.65 22.78 -26.60
C ALA A 258 -19.74 21.65 -27.08
N SER A 259 -18.73 21.86 -27.94
CA SER A 259 -17.79 20.78 -28.32
C SER A 259 -16.58 20.61 -27.42
N LEU A 260 -16.15 21.55 -26.57
CA LEU A 260 -15.27 21.24 -25.42
C LEU A 260 -16.04 20.45 -24.36
N VAL A 261 -17.32 20.75 -24.10
CA VAL A 261 -18.16 19.86 -23.29
C VAL A 261 -18.40 18.55 -24.03
N SER A 262 -18.57 18.54 -25.36
CA SER A 262 -18.74 17.29 -26.15
C SER A 262 -17.44 16.48 -26.25
N GLU A 263 -16.27 17.13 -26.23
CA GLU A 263 -14.94 16.55 -26.33
C GLU A 263 -14.47 16.09 -24.94
N VAL A 264 -14.81 16.85 -23.88
CA VAL A 264 -14.72 16.39 -22.49
C VAL A 264 -15.77 15.31 -22.20
N GLU A 265 -16.94 15.33 -22.84
CA GLU A 265 -17.99 14.27 -22.82
C GLU A 265 -17.54 13.01 -23.53
N ALA A 266 -16.95 13.16 -24.71
CA ALA A 266 -16.37 12.07 -25.47
C ALA A 266 -15.12 11.51 -24.77
N ALA A 267 -14.29 12.37 -24.15
CA ALA A 267 -13.09 11.97 -23.43
C ALA A 267 -13.39 11.42 -22.01
N ARG A 268 -14.52 11.77 -21.38
CA ARG A 268 -14.95 11.16 -20.10
C ARG A 268 -15.63 9.80 -20.26
N GLY A 269 -16.02 9.43 -21.48
CA GLY A 269 -16.74 8.19 -21.76
C GLY A 269 -18.22 8.24 -21.32
N GLU A 270 -18.97 7.18 -21.62
CA GLU A 270 -20.45 7.14 -21.57
C GLU A 270 -21.09 7.07 -20.16
N THR A 271 -20.38 7.41 -19.09
CA THR A 271 -20.93 7.34 -17.72
C THR A 271 -21.25 8.74 -17.19
N ALA A 272 -22.50 8.92 -16.75
CA ALA A 272 -23.15 10.21 -16.51
C ALA A 272 -22.51 11.11 -15.42
N SER A 273 -21.53 10.62 -14.67
CA SER A 273 -20.79 11.41 -13.69
C SER A 273 -19.40 10.83 -13.42
N LEU A 274 -18.49 11.66 -12.88
CA LEU A 274 -17.21 11.18 -12.35
C LEU A 274 -17.41 10.14 -11.25
N SER A 275 -18.45 10.30 -10.42
CA SER A 275 -18.84 9.29 -9.43
C SER A 275 -19.19 7.97 -10.10
N ALA A 276 -20.01 7.94 -11.16
CA ALA A 276 -20.33 6.71 -11.88
C ALA A 276 -19.07 6.05 -12.50
N ARG A 277 -18.12 6.84 -13.00
CA ARG A 277 -16.83 6.34 -13.51
C ARG A 277 -15.97 5.73 -12.41
N LEU A 278 -15.88 6.43 -11.29
CA LEU A 278 -15.13 5.98 -10.13
C LEU A 278 -15.79 4.76 -9.50
N ASP A 279 -17.11 4.71 -9.35
CA ASP A 279 -17.87 3.58 -8.80
C ASP A 279 -17.63 2.27 -9.56
N HIS A 280 -17.33 2.33 -10.86
CA HIS A 280 -16.94 1.15 -11.64
C HIS A 280 -15.48 0.71 -11.44
N ALA A 281 -14.63 1.60 -10.97
CA ALA A 281 -13.18 1.41 -10.87
C ALA A 281 -12.68 1.37 -9.42
N ILE A 282 -13.46 1.81 -8.43
CA ILE A 282 -13.07 1.87 -7.02
C ILE A 282 -14.10 1.20 -6.11
N THR A 283 -13.63 0.63 -5.00
CA THR A 283 -14.45 0.03 -3.96
C THR A 283 -15.10 1.10 -3.07
N PRO A 284 -16.08 0.76 -2.22
CA PRO A 284 -16.64 1.71 -1.24
C PRO A 284 -15.59 2.39 -0.34
N GLU A 285 -14.44 1.73 -0.15
CA GLU A 285 -13.30 2.22 0.62
C GLU A 285 -12.32 3.07 -0.22
N GLY A 286 -12.59 3.27 -1.51
CA GLY A 286 -11.78 4.10 -2.42
C GLY A 286 -10.57 3.41 -3.04
N HIS A 287 -10.43 2.09 -2.89
CA HIS A 287 -9.35 1.32 -3.53
C HIS A 287 -9.73 0.93 -4.96
N LEU A 288 -8.74 0.74 -5.85
CA LEU A 288 -9.03 0.16 -7.17
C LEU A 288 -9.73 -1.19 -7.02
N ASP A 289 -10.86 -1.37 -7.72
CA ASP A 289 -11.58 -2.63 -7.76
C ASP A 289 -10.90 -3.61 -8.74
N ALA A 290 -9.67 -3.99 -8.41
CA ALA A 290 -8.86 -4.96 -9.13
C ALA A 290 -8.99 -6.36 -8.52
N ALA A 291 -8.60 -7.39 -9.29
CA ALA A 291 -8.51 -8.76 -8.80
C ALA A 291 -7.37 -8.94 -7.78
N GLU A 292 -6.40 -8.04 -7.78
CA GLU A 292 -5.22 -8.07 -6.93
C GLU A 292 -5.04 -6.69 -6.28
N TRP A 293 -4.61 -6.66 -5.02
CA TRP A 293 -4.31 -5.41 -4.32
C TRP A 293 -3.24 -5.63 -3.25
N GLY A 294 -2.47 -4.59 -2.92
CA GLY A 294 -1.59 -4.60 -1.75
C GLY A 294 -0.36 -5.48 -1.88
N GLN A 295 0.02 -5.91 -3.09
CA GLN A 295 1.23 -6.71 -3.35
C GLN A 295 2.46 -6.12 -2.65
N TRP A 296 2.62 -4.79 -2.73
CA TRP A 296 3.73 -4.05 -2.10
C TRP A 296 3.87 -4.24 -0.58
N ASN A 297 2.86 -4.79 0.08
CA ASN A 297 2.93 -5.18 1.49
C ASN A 297 3.65 -6.51 1.73
N LEU A 298 3.90 -7.32 0.70
CA LEU A 298 4.68 -8.56 0.73
C LEU A 298 6.20 -8.28 0.79
N ARG A 299 6.63 -7.55 1.82
CA ARG A 299 7.99 -6.99 1.94
C ARG A 299 9.02 -8.05 2.33
N GLN A 300 8.66 -8.96 3.24
CA GLN A 300 9.53 -10.06 3.65
C GLN A 300 9.76 -11.02 2.48
N LEU A 301 8.71 -11.31 1.70
CA LEU A 301 8.83 -12.08 0.47
C LEU A 301 9.79 -11.42 -0.52
N ARG A 302 9.63 -10.11 -0.79
CA ARG A 302 10.55 -9.35 -1.65
C ARG A 302 11.99 -9.45 -1.15
N PHE A 303 12.21 -9.26 0.15
CA PHE A 303 13.53 -9.34 0.76
C PHE A 303 14.17 -10.72 0.55
N LYS A 304 13.47 -11.80 0.93
CA LYS A 304 13.97 -13.17 0.80
C LYS A 304 14.16 -13.61 -0.65
N ARG A 305 13.28 -13.16 -1.55
CA ARG A 305 13.44 -13.37 -2.99
C ARG A 305 14.74 -12.77 -3.50
N THR A 306 15.04 -11.51 -3.14
CA THR A 306 16.30 -10.88 -3.53
C THR A 306 17.52 -11.59 -2.93
N GLN A 307 17.41 -12.17 -1.73
CA GLN A 307 18.48 -13.00 -1.15
C GLN A 307 18.72 -14.27 -1.98
N LEU A 308 17.65 -14.96 -2.40
CA LEU A 308 17.72 -16.12 -3.30
C LEU A 308 18.29 -15.77 -4.67
N GLU A 309 17.83 -14.69 -5.30
CA GLU A 309 18.33 -14.20 -6.60
C GLU A 309 19.83 -13.88 -6.57
N LYS A 310 20.32 -13.40 -5.41
CA LYS A 310 21.75 -13.15 -5.18
C LYS A 310 22.57 -14.41 -4.88
N GLY A 311 21.92 -15.57 -4.72
CA GLY A 311 22.58 -16.82 -4.34
C GLY A 311 23.05 -16.83 -2.89
N THR A 312 22.36 -16.12 -1.99
CA THR A 312 22.70 -16.11 -0.57
C THR A 312 22.50 -17.53 0.00
N PRO A 313 23.54 -18.13 0.62
CA PRO A 313 23.43 -19.46 1.20
C PRO A 313 22.33 -19.55 2.27
N ASP A 314 21.79 -20.74 2.45
CA ASP A 314 20.83 -21.10 3.51
C ASP A 314 19.57 -20.21 3.57
N THR A 315 19.24 -19.54 2.46
CA THR A 315 18.09 -18.66 2.37
C THR A 315 16.85 -19.47 2.04
N GLN A 316 15.91 -19.52 2.97
CA GLN A 316 14.60 -20.11 2.73
C GLN A 316 13.50 -19.05 2.71
N ILE A 317 12.48 -19.30 1.89
CA ILE A 317 11.17 -18.63 1.95
C ILE A 317 10.18 -19.65 2.50
N ALA A 318 9.79 -19.50 3.76
CA ALA A 318 8.80 -20.37 4.39
C ALA A 318 7.38 -19.83 4.23
N MET A 319 6.50 -20.63 3.65
CA MET A 319 5.13 -20.22 3.33
C MET A 319 4.12 -21.10 4.05
N GLY A 320 3.24 -20.49 4.85
CA GLY A 320 2.12 -21.17 5.51
C GLY A 320 0.83 -20.97 4.71
N PHE A 321 0.19 -22.07 4.30
CA PHE A 321 -1.11 -22.02 3.63
C PHE A 321 -2.20 -22.47 4.60
N CYS A 322 -2.91 -21.50 5.16
CA CYS A 322 -4.03 -21.70 6.07
C CYS A 322 -5.34 -21.60 5.29
N GLY A 323 -6.14 -22.66 5.32
CA GLY A 323 -7.39 -22.65 4.57
C GLY A 323 -8.23 -23.90 4.76
N ASP A 324 -9.25 -24.01 3.92
CA ASP A 324 -10.26 -25.03 4.06
C ASP A 324 -9.95 -26.34 3.29
N SER A 325 -10.99 -27.02 2.83
CA SER A 325 -10.91 -28.22 1.98
C SER A 325 -10.10 -28.01 0.69
N TYR A 326 -10.07 -26.80 0.13
CA TYR A 326 -9.25 -26.47 -1.05
C TYR A 326 -7.78 -26.61 -0.71
N THR A 327 -7.39 -26.10 0.46
CA THR A 327 -6.02 -26.18 0.96
C THR A 327 -5.71 -27.58 1.47
N GLN A 328 -6.67 -28.30 2.07
CA GLN A 328 -6.41 -29.64 2.60
C GLN A 328 -6.05 -30.65 1.50
N LYS A 329 -6.84 -30.74 0.42
CA LYS A 329 -6.58 -31.71 -0.66
C LYS A 329 -5.47 -31.16 -1.56
N SER A 330 -4.28 -31.74 -1.47
CA SER A 330 -3.07 -31.24 -2.14
C SER A 330 -3.26 -30.99 -3.65
N THR A 331 -3.97 -31.88 -4.34
CA THR A 331 -4.18 -31.80 -5.80
C THR A 331 -5.09 -30.65 -6.24
N ARG A 332 -5.84 -30.02 -5.33
CA ARG A 332 -6.75 -28.92 -5.70
C ARG A 332 -6.03 -27.66 -6.08
N TYR A 333 -4.89 -27.32 -5.47
CA TYR A 333 -4.07 -26.22 -5.99
C TYR A 333 -2.66 -26.26 -5.42
N ILE A 334 -2.54 -26.55 -4.11
CA ILE A 334 -1.32 -26.30 -3.35
C ILE A 334 -0.15 -27.17 -3.80
N GLN A 335 -0.38 -28.40 -4.26
CA GLN A 335 0.68 -29.23 -4.83
C GLN A 335 1.30 -28.57 -6.06
N ARG A 336 0.45 -28.17 -7.02
CA ARG A 336 0.91 -27.53 -8.26
C ARG A 336 1.55 -26.17 -7.99
N LEU A 337 0.99 -25.40 -7.07
CA LEU A 337 1.59 -24.14 -6.62
C LEU A 337 2.98 -24.36 -6.01
N THR A 338 3.12 -25.35 -5.11
CA THR A 338 4.40 -25.72 -4.49
C THR A 338 5.45 -26.06 -5.55
N GLN A 339 5.07 -26.86 -6.55
CA GLN A 339 5.95 -27.21 -7.67
C GLN A 339 6.36 -26.00 -8.51
N LYS A 340 5.43 -25.06 -8.77
CA LYS A 340 5.73 -23.81 -9.50
C LYS A 340 6.67 -22.91 -8.71
N LEU A 341 6.44 -22.75 -7.41
CA LEU A 341 7.32 -21.96 -6.53
C LEU A 341 8.71 -22.59 -6.45
N ALA A 342 8.80 -23.91 -6.28
CA ALA A 342 10.06 -24.64 -6.24
C ALA A 342 10.84 -24.57 -7.56
N ALA A 343 10.14 -24.49 -8.70
CA ALA A 343 10.78 -24.33 -10.01
C ALA A 343 11.48 -22.97 -10.18
N VAL A 344 11.02 -21.93 -9.48
CA VAL A 344 11.60 -20.57 -9.55
C VAL A 344 12.59 -20.31 -8.43
N PHE A 345 12.22 -20.67 -7.20
CA PHE A 345 13.02 -20.35 -6.01
C PHE A 345 13.98 -21.48 -5.61
N GLY A 346 13.89 -22.64 -6.26
CA GLY A 346 14.48 -23.86 -5.73
C GLY A 346 13.73 -24.35 -4.49
N GLY A 347 14.28 -25.36 -3.83
CA GLY A 347 13.67 -25.95 -2.63
C GLY A 347 12.93 -27.26 -2.92
N LYS A 348 13.15 -28.23 -2.04
CA LYS A 348 12.58 -29.58 -2.08
C LYS A 348 12.22 -30.09 -0.67
N SER A 349 12.08 -29.14 0.26
CA SER A 349 11.61 -29.37 1.61
C SER A 349 10.13 -29.76 1.56
N ALA A 350 9.75 -30.85 2.22
CA ALA A 350 8.36 -31.30 2.19
C ALA A 350 7.42 -30.37 2.98
N GLY A 351 7.96 -29.63 3.96
CA GLY A 351 7.20 -28.75 4.83
C GLY A 351 6.28 -29.51 5.76
N TYR A 352 5.40 -28.75 6.43
CA TYR A 352 4.46 -29.32 7.41
C TYR A 352 3.28 -30.00 6.72
N GLY A 353 2.89 -31.16 7.24
CA GLY A 353 1.65 -31.84 6.94
C GLY A 353 1.02 -32.46 8.19
N SER A 354 -0.31 -32.34 8.30
CA SER A 354 -1.07 -32.94 9.39
C SER A 354 -1.19 -34.46 9.21
N PHE A 355 -1.12 -35.20 10.33
CA PHE A 355 -1.41 -36.62 10.35
C PHE A 355 -2.92 -36.91 10.33
N SER A 356 -3.75 -35.92 10.69
CA SER A 356 -5.22 -36.03 10.64
C SER A 356 -5.74 -36.30 9.22
N TYR A 357 -7.02 -36.64 9.10
CA TYR A 357 -7.64 -37.02 7.83
C TYR A 357 -8.98 -36.28 7.63
N PHE A 358 -9.75 -36.65 6.60
CA PHE A 358 -11.09 -36.11 6.38
C PHE A 358 -12.12 -37.23 6.17
N ASN A 359 -11.76 -38.25 5.37
CA ASN A 359 -12.59 -39.43 5.15
C ASN A 359 -12.07 -40.63 5.92
N LEU A 360 -12.98 -41.51 6.38
CA LEU A 360 -12.62 -42.79 6.98
C LEU A 360 -11.77 -43.59 5.98
N GLY A 361 -10.57 -44.00 6.41
CA GLY A 361 -9.56 -44.65 5.58
C GLY A 361 -8.19 -44.58 6.24
N THR A 362 -7.13 -44.88 5.50
CA THR A 362 -5.75 -44.93 6.02
C THR A 362 -4.87 -43.76 5.54
N SER A 363 -5.40 -42.86 4.72
CA SER A 363 -4.67 -41.69 4.23
C SER A 363 -4.64 -40.56 5.26
N CYS A 364 -3.50 -39.89 5.38
CA CYS A 364 -3.38 -38.65 6.14
C CYS A 364 -3.64 -37.43 5.22
N SER A 365 -3.87 -36.27 5.83
CA SER A 365 -3.99 -34.97 5.15
C SER A 365 -2.72 -34.69 4.36
N GLY A 366 -1.56 -35.05 4.88
CA GLY A 366 -0.33 -35.00 4.08
C GLY A 366 0.33 -33.62 4.06
N CYS A 367 1.48 -33.54 3.41
CA CYS A 367 2.16 -32.29 3.08
C CYS A 367 1.62 -31.65 1.79
N ALA A 368 2.12 -30.47 1.45
CA ALA A 368 1.68 -29.71 0.27
C ALA A 368 1.92 -30.45 -1.05
N ASP A 369 3.07 -31.10 -1.22
CA ASP A 369 3.38 -31.93 -2.38
C ASP A 369 3.67 -33.38 -1.95
N PRO A 370 2.68 -34.29 -2.12
CA PRO A 370 2.86 -35.71 -1.80
C PRO A 370 3.99 -36.42 -2.55
N SER A 371 4.57 -35.82 -3.60
CA SER A 371 5.76 -36.33 -4.27
C SER A 371 7.07 -36.07 -3.51
N LEU A 372 7.03 -35.27 -2.44
CA LEU A 372 8.14 -35.06 -1.51
C LEU A 372 8.03 -35.99 -0.30
N MET A 373 6.83 -36.05 0.31
CA MET A 373 6.55 -36.84 1.51
C MET A 373 5.12 -37.40 1.50
N GLY A 374 4.99 -38.73 1.56
CA GLY A 374 3.71 -39.44 1.66
C GLY A 374 3.44 -39.93 3.07
N MET A 375 2.18 -39.97 3.49
CA MET A 375 1.79 -40.36 4.86
C MET A 375 0.54 -41.24 4.87
N THR A 376 0.61 -42.34 5.61
CA THR A 376 -0.53 -43.22 5.91
C THR A 376 -0.56 -43.57 7.39
N ARG A 377 -1.70 -44.09 7.85
CA ARG A 377 -1.93 -44.53 9.22
C ARG A 377 -2.67 -45.85 9.26
N SER A 378 -2.58 -46.56 10.37
CA SER A 378 -3.48 -47.68 10.64
C SER A 378 -4.92 -47.21 10.88
N GLU A 379 -5.86 -48.12 10.81
CA GLU A 379 -7.20 -47.92 11.37
C GLU A 379 -7.13 -47.77 12.90
N GLY A 380 -8.14 -47.14 13.52
CA GLY A 380 -8.24 -46.98 14.98
C GLY A 380 -7.86 -45.61 15.55
N TRP A 381 -7.17 -44.76 14.78
CA TRP A 381 -7.02 -43.35 15.12
C TRP A 381 -8.36 -42.63 15.01
N ALA A 382 -8.74 -41.88 16.05
CA ALA A 382 -9.86 -40.95 15.98
C ALA A 382 -9.36 -39.54 15.66
N GLN A 383 -10.20 -38.74 15.02
CA GLN A 383 -9.92 -37.35 14.69
C GLN A 383 -10.86 -36.44 15.49
N THR A 384 -10.34 -35.32 15.98
CA THR A 384 -11.16 -34.25 16.54
C THR A 384 -10.75 -32.89 15.98
N TYR A 385 -11.72 -32.00 15.74
CA TYR A 385 -11.49 -30.69 15.10
C TYR A 385 -12.59 -29.64 15.34
N ASN A 386 -13.63 -29.95 16.13
CA ASN A 386 -14.85 -29.13 16.27
C ASN A 386 -15.28 -28.90 17.73
N ALA A 387 -14.37 -29.04 18.70
CA ALA A 387 -14.63 -28.68 20.10
C ALA A 387 -14.04 -27.29 20.40
N PRO A 388 -14.85 -26.29 20.80
CA PRO A 388 -14.35 -24.98 21.21
C PRO A 388 -13.33 -25.08 22.34
N GLY A 389 -12.26 -24.28 22.27
CA GLY A 389 -11.17 -24.28 23.26
C GLY A 389 -10.32 -25.55 23.33
N ALA A 390 -10.43 -26.45 22.34
CA ALA A 390 -9.59 -27.64 22.29
C ALA A 390 -8.15 -27.33 21.86
N VAL A 391 -7.23 -28.22 22.23
CA VAL A 391 -5.82 -28.10 21.83
C VAL A 391 -5.63 -28.91 20.55
N TYR A 392 -5.77 -28.23 19.42
CA TYR A 392 -5.55 -28.80 18.09
C TYR A 392 -4.16 -28.50 17.54
N GLY A 393 -3.71 -29.36 16.64
CA GLY A 393 -2.49 -29.15 15.87
C GLY A 393 -2.60 -28.00 14.87
N LEU A 394 -1.52 -27.73 14.16
CA LEU A 394 -1.34 -26.53 13.33
C LEU A 394 -2.30 -26.43 12.13
N ALA A 395 -2.92 -27.54 11.73
CA ALA A 395 -3.96 -27.56 10.70
C ALA A 395 -5.39 -27.45 11.27
N GLY A 396 -5.54 -27.06 12.54
CA GLY A 396 -6.84 -26.98 13.22
C GLY A 396 -7.46 -28.35 13.54
N ASN A 397 -6.65 -29.42 13.52
CA ASN A 397 -7.04 -30.79 13.81
C ASN A 397 -5.85 -31.58 14.36
N HIS A 398 -6.15 -32.75 14.94
CA HIS A 398 -5.15 -33.76 15.34
C HIS A 398 -5.77 -35.16 15.25
N MET A 399 -4.95 -36.18 15.49
CA MET A 399 -5.43 -37.54 15.77
C MET A 399 -5.16 -37.95 17.21
N ILE A 400 -6.06 -38.75 17.76
CA ILE A 400 -5.95 -39.37 19.08
C ILE A 400 -5.97 -40.90 18.96
N GLY A 401 -4.98 -41.53 19.59
CA GLY A 401 -4.84 -42.97 19.68
C GLY A 401 -5.18 -43.46 21.08
N LEU A 402 -6.20 -44.32 21.18
CA LEU A 402 -6.69 -44.89 22.44
C LEU A 402 -6.33 -46.38 22.61
N THR A 403 -5.51 -46.92 21.70
CA THR A 403 -5.07 -48.32 21.71
C THR A 403 -3.59 -48.40 21.40
N VAL A 404 -2.88 -49.35 22.01
CA VAL A 404 -1.48 -49.66 21.69
C VAL A 404 -1.37 -50.27 20.28
N GLY A 405 -0.25 -50.02 19.60
CA GLY A 405 0.04 -50.58 18.28
C GLY A 405 -0.56 -49.83 17.08
N LEU A 406 -1.20 -48.67 17.30
CA LEU A 406 -1.61 -47.80 16.20
C LEU A 406 -0.37 -47.19 15.54
N THR A 407 -0.34 -47.16 14.21
CA THR A 407 0.84 -46.73 13.45
C THR A 407 0.57 -45.55 12.54
N VAL A 408 1.61 -44.75 12.31
CA VAL A 408 1.72 -43.78 11.21
C VAL A 408 2.99 -44.11 10.43
N GLN A 409 2.86 -44.23 9.12
CA GLN A 409 3.96 -44.47 8.20
C GLN A 409 4.18 -43.21 7.36
N VAL A 410 5.40 -42.69 7.41
CA VAL A 410 5.86 -41.55 6.62
C VAL A 410 6.90 -42.07 5.62
N ASN A 411 6.73 -41.75 4.35
CA ASN A 411 7.66 -42.11 3.29
C ASN A 411 8.25 -40.84 2.69
N PHE A 412 9.57 -40.76 2.63
CA PHE A 412 10.28 -39.65 2.01
C PHE A 412 10.66 -40.08 0.59
N TYR A 413 10.07 -39.42 -0.41
CA TYR A 413 10.34 -39.73 -1.82
C TYR A 413 11.52 -38.91 -2.37
N GLN A 414 11.93 -37.89 -1.61
CA GLN A 414 13.15 -37.15 -1.85
C GLN A 414 13.83 -36.84 -0.50
N ARG A 415 15.16 -36.66 -0.52
CA ARG A 415 15.99 -36.38 0.67
C ARG A 415 15.36 -35.29 1.55
N GLN A 416 15.40 -35.47 2.86
CA GLN A 416 15.11 -34.44 3.85
C GLN A 416 16.24 -34.52 4.90
N ASP A 417 16.65 -33.41 5.47
CA ASP A 417 17.77 -33.33 6.42
C ASP A 417 17.28 -33.26 7.87
N GLN A 418 16.12 -32.66 8.07
CA GLN A 418 15.51 -32.54 9.38
C GLN A 418 14.05 -32.94 9.31
N VAL A 419 13.61 -33.65 10.34
CA VAL A 419 12.21 -34.05 10.54
C VAL A 419 11.81 -33.69 11.95
N ARG A 420 10.61 -33.12 12.10
CA ARG A 420 10.05 -32.80 13.40
C ARG A 420 8.66 -33.39 13.56
N ILE A 421 8.47 -34.21 14.61
CA ILE A 421 7.17 -34.75 14.97
C ILE A 421 6.53 -33.82 15.99
N HIS A 422 5.35 -33.32 15.67
CA HIS A 422 4.56 -32.45 16.54
C HIS A 422 3.49 -33.28 17.24
N TYR A 423 3.44 -33.17 18.56
CA TYR A 423 2.50 -33.93 19.39
C TYR A 423 2.08 -33.09 20.59
N ARG A 424 1.10 -33.62 21.34
CA ARG A 424 0.63 -32.99 22.57
C ARG A 424 1.10 -33.79 23.78
N LYS A 425 1.67 -33.09 24.75
CA LYS A 425 1.87 -33.59 26.10
C LYS A 425 0.60 -33.35 26.90
N GLN A 426 0.16 -34.34 27.67
CA GLN A 426 -0.99 -34.21 28.56
C GLN A 426 -1.01 -35.34 29.60
N PRO A 427 -1.56 -35.09 30.81
CA PRO A 427 -1.73 -36.15 31.79
C PRO A 427 -2.58 -37.29 31.23
N GLY A 428 -2.17 -38.53 31.44
CA GLY A 428 -2.80 -39.72 30.85
C GLY A 428 -2.56 -39.87 29.35
N GLY A 429 -1.52 -39.23 28.78
CA GLY A 429 -1.19 -39.32 27.36
C GLY A 429 -0.65 -40.69 26.92
N GLY A 430 0.09 -41.37 27.79
CA GLY A 430 0.82 -42.60 27.44
C GLY A 430 2.13 -42.28 26.73
N SER A 431 2.50 -43.07 25.72
CA SER A 431 3.75 -42.90 24.98
C SER A 431 3.64 -43.42 23.55
N PHE A 432 4.47 -42.89 22.66
CA PHE A 432 4.70 -43.45 21.33
C PHE A 432 6.19 -43.72 21.13
N LYS A 433 6.50 -44.54 20.15
CA LYS A 433 7.87 -44.79 19.70
C LYS A 433 7.99 -44.56 18.21
N TYR A 434 9.19 -44.23 17.75
CA TYR A 434 9.47 -44.10 16.32
C TYR A 434 10.74 -44.84 15.91
N SER A 435 10.80 -45.20 14.63
CA SER A 435 11.95 -45.85 13.98
C SER A 435 12.13 -45.29 12.57
N ILE A 436 13.39 -45.11 12.16
CA ILE A 436 13.78 -44.62 10.83
C ILE A 436 14.12 -45.84 9.96
N ASP A 437 13.66 -45.83 8.71
CA ASP A 437 13.89 -46.87 7.70
C ASP A 437 13.48 -48.29 8.12
N GLY A 438 12.47 -48.39 8.99
CA GLY A 438 12.02 -49.67 9.53
C GLY A 438 13.10 -50.41 10.34
N GLY A 439 14.11 -49.68 10.82
CA GLY A 439 15.19 -50.22 11.62
C GLY A 439 14.69 -50.89 12.91
N SER A 440 15.48 -51.83 13.42
CA SER A 440 15.18 -52.55 14.67
C SER A 440 15.30 -51.68 15.94
N SER A 441 15.88 -50.49 15.82
CA SER A 441 16.02 -49.54 16.93
C SER A 441 14.80 -48.62 16.99
N TRP A 442 14.12 -48.64 18.13
CA TRP A 442 12.98 -47.78 18.42
C TRP A 442 13.34 -46.77 19.50
N ILE A 443 12.87 -45.54 19.35
CA ILE A 443 13.05 -44.46 20.33
C ILE A 443 11.68 -44.12 20.91
N SER A 444 11.53 -44.32 22.22
CA SER A 444 10.30 -44.01 22.97
C SER A 444 10.22 -42.53 23.33
N VAL A 445 9.01 -41.99 23.29
CA VAL A 445 8.64 -40.62 23.59
C VAL A 445 7.44 -40.65 24.53
N ASP A 446 7.65 -40.14 25.74
CA ASP A 446 6.60 -40.02 26.74
C ASP A 446 5.73 -38.80 26.44
N THR A 447 4.40 -38.99 26.45
CA THR A 447 3.42 -37.93 26.27
C THR A 447 2.61 -37.68 27.55
N ASP A 448 2.77 -38.51 28.57
CA ASP A 448 2.14 -38.38 29.89
C ASP A 448 2.89 -37.37 30.76
N ASP A 449 2.64 -36.09 30.50
CA ASP A 449 3.30 -34.98 31.17
C ASP A 449 2.32 -33.80 31.34
N VAL A 450 2.74 -32.74 32.00
CA VAL A 450 1.99 -31.49 32.08
C VAL A 450 1.57 -31.03 30.69
N SER A 451 0.29 -30.68 30.56
CA SER A 451 -0.32 -30.26 29.29
C SER A 451 0.51 -29.20 28.57
N GLY A 452 0.86 -29.46 27.31
CA GLY A 452 1.62 -28.51 26.51
C GLY A 452 2.08 -29.06 25.16
N TYR A 453 2.90 -28.27 24.48
CA TYR A 453 3.45 -28.61 23.18
C TYR A 453 4.57 -29.64 23.30
N GLY A 454 4.51 -30.69 22.47
CA GLY A 454 5.54 -31.72 22.34
C GLY A 454 6.22 -31.65 20.98
N LEU A 455 7.55 -31.79 20.98
CA LEU A 455 8.37 -31.81 19.78
C LEU A 455 9.42 -32.92 19.86
N VAL A 456 9.52 -33.73 18.81
CA VAL A 456 10.70 -34.59 18.56
C VAL A 456 11.45 -33.99 17.39
N MET A 457 12.75 -33.76 17.54
CA MET A 457 13.62 -33.35 16.44
C MET A 457 14.49 -34.54 16.01
N ILE A 458 14.50 -34.82 14.72
CA ILE A 458 15.23 -35.94 14.12
C ILE A 458 16.12 -35.35 13.04
N ALA A 459 17.44 -35.43 13.24
CA ALA A 459 18.40 -35.20 12.17
C ALA A 459 18.47 -36.47 11.31
N LEU A 460 18.23 -36.30 10.02
CA LEU A 460 18.39 -37.34 9.02
C LEU A 460 19.80 -37.23 8.42
N ASP A 461 20.42 -38.38 8.14
CA ASP A 461 21.63 -38.44 7.31
C ASP A 461 21.34 -37.78 5.94
N ARG A 462 22.38 -37.23 5.31
CA ARG A 462 22.33 -36.69 3.95
C ARG A 462 22.13 -37.78 2.90
N ASP A 463 22.26 -39.05 3.25
CA ASP A 463 21.76 -40.15 2.44
C ASP A 463 20.23 -40.21 2.50
N LEU A 464 19.56 -40.56 1.40
CA LEU A 464 18.09 -40.63 1.35
C LEU A 464 17.59 -41.69 2.35
N HIS A 465 17.12 -41.24 3.51
CA HIS A 465 16.21 -42.04 4.31
C HIS A 465 14.90 -42.23 3.55
N SER A 466 14.43 -43.47 3.52
CA SER A 466 13.23 -43.88 2.80
C SER A 466 11.96 -43.67 3.62
N SER A 467 12.03 -43.77 4.95
CA SER A 467 10.83 -43.73 5.78
C SER A 467 11.02 -43.44 7.27
N LEU A 468 9.95 -43.02 7.92
CA LEU A 468 9.79 -42.93 9.37
C LEU A 468 8.50 -43.66 9.77
N LYS A 469 8.58 -44.53 10.77
CA LYS A 469 7.41 -45.21 11.35
C LYS A 469 7.21 -44.76 12.78
N ILE A 470 5.98 -44.40 13.13
CA ILE A 470 5.54 -44.02 14.47
C ILE A 470 4.54 -45.09 14.95
N GLU A 471 4.60 -45.48 16.22
CA GLU A 471 3.71 -46.47 16.83
C GLU A 471 3.34 -46.07 18.26
N THR A 472 2.07 -46.10 18.64
CA THR A 472 1.65 -45.91 20.04
C THR A 472 2.17 -47.09 20.88
N GLU A 473 2.99 -46.81 21.89
CA GLU A 473 3.65 -47.81 22.74
C GLU A 473 2.85 -48.09 24.02
N SER A 474 2.33 -47.04 24.66
CA SER A 474 1.37 -47.14 25.75
C SER A 474 0.29 -46.08 25.57
N VAL A 475 -0.90 -46.31 26.12
CA VAL A 475 -2.01 -45.34 26.11
C VAL A 475 -2.56 -45.20 27.52
N GLY A 476 -2.64 -43.96 28.01
CA GLY A 476 -3.36 -43.64 29.24
C GLY A 476 -4.81 -43.25 28.94
N ASP A 477 -5.52 -42.76 29.95
CA ASP A 477 -6.96 -42.43 29.86
C ASP A 477 -7.28 -41.36 28.79
N ASN A 478 -6.32 -40.48 28.48
CA ASN A 478 -6.49 -39.40 27.51
C ASN A 478 -5.82 -39.66 26.16
N GLY A 479 -5.14 -40.81 26.00
CA GLY A 479 -4.54 -41.28 24.76
C GLY A 479 -3.39 -40.43 24.21
N VAL A 480 -2.70 -41.00 23.21
CA VAL A 480 -1.60 -40.33 22.50
C VAL A 480 -2.19 -39.41 21.45
N ILE A 481 -1.86 -38.12 21.48
CA ILE A 481 -2.29 -37.14 20.48
C ILE A 481 -1.11 -36.74 19.60
N LEU A 482 -1.27 -36.95 18.29
CA LEU A 482 -0.31 -36.55 17.26
C LEU A 482 -0.92 -35.47 16.38
N ASP A 483 -0.20 -34.36 16.21
CA ASP A 483 -0.64 -33.22 15.42
C ASP A 483 -0.24 -33.38 13.94
N GLY A 484 1.06 -33.56 13.70
CA GLY A 484 1.62 -33.60 12.36
C GLY A 484 3.13 -33.76 12.35
N ILE A 485 3.70 -33.57 11.17
CA ILE A 485 5.14 -33.63 10.93
C ILE A 485 5.54 -32.55 9.95
N ASP A 486 6.73 -31.98 10.14
CA ASP A 486 7.39 -31.23 9.07
C ASP A 486 8.76 -31.80 8.76
N ALA A 487 9.14 -31.70 7.49
CA ALA A 487 10.45 -32.12 7.02
C ALA A 487 11.06 -31.05 6.12
N SER A 488 12.34 -30.77 6.33
CA SER A 488 13.06 -29.71 5.63
C SER A 488 14.44 -30.18 5.18
N ARG A 489 15.02 -29.43 4.26
CA ARG A 489 16.43 -29.49 3.90
C ARG A 489 17.15 -28.25 4.41
N ASP A 490 18.46 -28.35 4.54
CA ASP A 490 19.31 -27.21 4.91
C ASP A 490 19.61 -26.31 3.69
N GLU A 491 19.17 -26.69 2.48
CA GLU A 491 19.40 -25.89 1.27
C GLU A 491 18.45 -24.70 1.12
N SER A 492 18.93 -23.68 0.39
CA SER A 492 18.13 -22.55 -0.05
C SER A 492 16.94 -22.98 -0.91
N GLY A 493 15.83 -22.26 -0.76
CA GLY A 493 14.65 -22.39 -1.61
C GLY A 493 13.32 -22.17 -0.88
N VAL A 494 12.23 -22.59 -1.49
CA VAL A 494 10.90 -22.50 -0.87
C VAL A 494 10.61 -23.72 0.00
N ILE A 495 9.91 -23.50 1.12
CA ILE A 495 9.27 -24.52 1.93
C ILE A 495 7.80 -24.17 2.13
N VAL A 496 6.90 -25.12 1.84
CA VAL A 496 5.46 -24.90 1.89
C VAL A 496 4.82 -25.75 2.99
N HIS A 497 4.24 -25.09 3.98
CA HIS A 497 3.56 -25.69 5.11
C HIS A 497 2.04 -25.71 4.86
N LYS A 498 1.43 -26.89 4.87
CA LYS A 498 0.00 -27.06 4.58
C LYS A 498 -0.83 -27.11 5.86
N LEU A 499 -1.54 -26.03 6.16
CA LEU A 499 -2.41 -25.85 7.33
C LEU A 499 -3.90 -25.92 6.90
N GLY A 500 -4.26 -27.00 6.20
CA GLY A 500 -5.59 -27.17 5.60
C GLY A 500 -6.57 -28.00 6.43
N LEU A 501 -7.80 -27.49 6.58
CA LEU A 501 -8.91 -28.12 7.33
C LEU A 501 -10.17 -28.22 6.46
N SER A 502 -10.56 -29.40 6.00
CA SER A 502 -11.81 -29.58 5.24
C SER A 502 -13.03 -29.30 6.11
N GLY A 503 -13.98 -28.56 5.53
CA GLY A 503 -15.09 -27.96 6.26
C GLY A 503 -14.69 -26.80 7.18
N GLY A 504 -13.40 -26.50 7.28
CA GLY A 504 -12.84 -25.49 8.16
C GLY A 504 -13.20 -24.06 7.75
N ARG A 505 -13.23 -23.21 8.77
CA ARG A 505 -13.49 -21.77 8.70
C ARG A 505 -12.39 -21.03 9.45
N ALA A 506 -12.26 -19.73 9.21
CA ALA A 506 -11.36 -18.87 10.00
C ALA A 506 -11.63 -18.98 11.51
N GLU A 507 -12.91 -19.10 11.88
CA GLU A 507 -13.40 -19.34 13.24
C GLU A 507 -12.73 -20.54 13.93
N ASN A 508 -12.47 -21.64 13.21
CA ASN A 508 -11.81 -22.80 13.81
C ASN A 508 -10.41 -22.45 14.31
N PHE A 509 -9.68 -21.60 13.60
CA PHE A 509 -8.33 -21.18 13.96
C PHE A 509 -8.31 -20.03 14.98
N VAL A 510 -9.46 -19.51 15.39
CA VAL A 510 -9.59 -18.44 16.39
C VAL A 510 -10.23 -18.97 17.69
N GLU A 511 -11.41 -19.57 17.58
CA GLU A 511 -12.24 -19.99 18.73
C GLU A 511 -11.95 -21.42 19.20
N TYR A 512 -11.45 -22.28 18.30
CA TYR A 512 -11.35 -23.72 18.56
C TYR A 512 -9.92 -24.14 18.89
N VAL A 513 -8.91 -23.59 18.22
CA VAL A 513 -7.52 -23.87 18.57
C VAL A 513 -7.08 -23.07 19.79
N ASN A 514 -6.42 -23.74 20.73
CA ASN A 514 -5.70 -23.08 21.81
C ASN A 514 -4.56 -22.22 21.25
N GLU A 515 -4.57 -20.92 21.60
CA GLU A 515 -3.63 -19.94 21.07
C GLU A 515 -2.17 -20.24 21.43
N GLU A 516 -1.89 -20.56 22.70
CA GLU A 516 -0.53 -20.82 23.16
C GLU A 516 0.11 -22.01 22.42
N HIS A 517 -0.62 -23.12 22.31
CA HIS A 517 -0.17 -24.31 21.56
C HIS A 517 0.02 -24.01 20.07
N PHE A 518 -0.91 -23.25 19.48
CA PHE A 518 -0.86 -22.88 18.07
C PHE A 518 0.33 -21.97 17.76
N VAL A 519 0.51 -20.87 18.51
CA VAL A 519 1.64 -19.94 18.35
C VAL A 519 2.98 -20.63 18.60
N THR A 520 3.06 -21.49 19.62
CA THR A 520 4.28 -22.27 19.90
C THR A 520 4.68 -23.11 18.70
N GLY A 521 3.77 -23.89 18.13
CA GLY A 521 4.11 -24.73 16.99
C GLY A 521 4.33 -23.95 15.70
N LEU A 522 3.61 -22.84 15.48
CA LEU A 522 3.87 -21.94 14.34
C LEU A 522 5.27 -21.31 14.40
N SER A 523 5.78 -21.00 15.59
CA SER A 523 7.11 -20.41 15.76
C SER A 523 8.24 -21.33 15.27
N LEU A 524 7.97 -22.64 15.22
CA LEU A 524 8.91 -23.63 14.69
C LEU A 524 8.97 -23.61 13.16
N LEU A 525 7.92 -23.12 12.48
CA LEU A 525 7.85 -23.12 11.02
C LEU A 525 8.58 -21.94 10.36
N ASN A 526 9.00 -20.94 11.14
CA ASN A 526 9.75 -19.76 10.67
C ASN A 526 9.10 -19.06 9.45
N LEU A 527 7.78 -18.87 9.47
CA LEU A 527 7.01 -18.40 8.32
C LEU A 527 7.42 -16.98 7.88
N ASP A 528 7.67 -16.82 6.58
CA ASP A 528 7.90 -15.53 5.92
C ASP A 528 6.63 -14.99 5.27
N VAL A 529 5.74 -15.88 4.81
CA VAL A 529 4.48 -15.54 4.15
C VAL A 529 3.37 -16.46 4.64
N VAL A 530 2.20 -15.90 4.91
CA VAL A 530 0.98 -16.64 5.24
C VAL A 530 -0.09 -16.35 4.20
N VAL A 531 -0.58 -17.40 3.54
CA VAL A 531 -1.71 -17.33 2.62
C VAL A 531 -2.95 -17.84 3.35
N ILE A 532 -3.98 -16.99 3.42
CA ILE A 532 -5.25 -17.27 4.10
C ILE A 532 -6.34 -17.39 3.05
N LEU A 533 -6.87 -18.60 2.84
CA LEU A 533 -7.90 -18.90 1.84
C LEU A 533 -9.13 -19.53 2.48
N PHE A 534 -10.20 -18.75 2.60
CA PHE A 534 -11.49 -19.13 3.17
C PHE A 534 -12.65 -18.46 2.41
N GLY A 535 -13.89 -18.68 2.87
CA GLY A 535 -15.12 -18.06 2.35
C GLY A 535 -16.20 -19.08 2.01
N THR A 536 -15.79 -20.26 1.54
CA THR A 536 -16.73 -21.31 1.12
C THR A 536 -17.54 -21.86 2.30
N ASN A 537 -16.87 -22.24 3.39
CA ASN A 537 -17.57 -22.81 4.55
C ASN A 537 -18.25 -21.74 5.40
N GLU A 538 -17.71 -20.52 5.43
CA GLU A 538 -18.36 -19.35 6.01
C GLU A 538 -19.71 -19.11 5.34
N MET A 539 -19.74 -19.06 4.00
CA MET A 539 -20.98 -18.96 3.21
C MET A 539 -21.92 -20.13 3.47
N SER A 540 -21.39 -21.36 3.52
CA SER A 540 -22.21 -22.55 3.78
C SER A 540 -23.00 -22.44 5.09
N GLY A 541 -22.40 -21.88 6.14
CA GLY A 541 -23.07 -21.71 7.44
C GLY A 541 -23.40 -20.27 7.84
N ASN A 542 -23.64 -19.39 6.87
CA ASN A 542 -24.05 -17.98 7.07
C ASN A 542 -23.28 -17.30 8.22
N ARG A 543 -21.95 -17.36 8.19
CA ARG A 543 -21.15 -16.63 9.17
C ARG A 543 -21.24 -15.13 8.89
N ASP A 544 -21.42 -14.36 9.95
CA ASP A 544 -21.46 -12.91 9.84
C ASP A 544 -20.15 -12.39 9.21
N PRO A 545 -20.20 -11.65 8.08
CA PRO A 545 -19.01 -11.21 7.36
C PRO A 545 -18.10 -10.27 8.17
N ASP A 546 -18.66 -9.43 9.03
CA ASP A 546 -17.87 -8.54 9.89
C ASP A 546 -17.12 -9.34 10.96
N GLN A 547 -17.78 -10.34 11.55
CA GLN A 547 -17.14 -11.27 12.46
C GLN A 547 -16.04 -12.10 11.76
N VAL A 548 -16.25 -12.50 10.50
CA VAL A 548 -15.22 -13.19 9.70
C VAL A 548 -14.00 -12.28 9.47
N ALA A 549 -14.21 -11.00 9.16
CA ALA A 549 -13.12 -10.04 9.05
C ALA A 549 -12.34 -9.90 10.37
N ALA A 550 -13.04 -9.84 11.50
CA ALA A 550 -12.40 -9.83 12.83
C ALA A 550 -11.60 -11.12 13.10
N TYR A 551 -12.11 -12.29 12.69
CA TYR A 551 -11.37 -13.54 12.80
C TYR A 551 -10.09 -13.54 11.96
N PHE A 552 -10.10 -12.96 10.76
CA PHE A 552 -8.88 -12.80 9.96
C PHE A 552 -7.84 -11.91 10.65
N SER A 553 -8.27 -10.81 11.27
CA SER A 553 -7.39 -9.93 12.05
C SER A 553 -6.77 -10.65 13.25
N THR A 554 -7.57 -11.40 14.02
CA THR A 554 -7.07 -12.21 15.14
C THR A 554 -6.11 -13.31 14.66
N LEU A 555 -6.46 -14.01 13.58
CA LEU A 555 -5.63 -15.07 13.01
C LEU A 555 -4.27 -14.53 12.55
N ALA A 556 -4.26 -13.39 11.85
CA ALA A 556 -3.02 -12.74 11.45
C ALA A 556 -2.18 -12.29 12.67
N GLY A 557 -2.84 -11.82 13.74
CA GLY A 557 -2.19 -11.53 15.01
C GLY A 557 -1.45 -12.74 15.59
N ARG A 558 -2.08 -13.92 15.58
CA ARG A 558 -1.46 -15.18 16.03
C ARG A 558 -0.26 -15.59 15.18
N PHE A 559 -0.36 -15.45 13.86
CA PHE A 559 0.78 -15.69 12.98
C PHE A 559 1.93 -14.70 13.23
N ARG A 560 1.65 -13.41 13.45
CA ARG A 560 2.67 -12.41 13.81
C ARG A 560 3.29 -12.66 15.17
N ALA A 561 2.54 -13.18 16.13
CA ALA A 561 3.08 -13.58 17.43
C ALA A 561 4.14 -14.70 17.29
N ALA A 562 3.96 -15.61 16.33
CA ALA A 562 4.91 -16.65 16.01
C ALA A 562 6.06 -16.19 15.09
N ALA A 563 5.77 -15.31 14.13
CA ALA A 563 6.70 -14.81 13.12
C ALA A 563 6.45 -13.31 12.86
N PRO A 564 7.10 -12.40 13.59
CA PRO A 564 6.77 -10.97 13.57
C PRO A 564 6.89 -10.26 12.21
N LEU A 565 7.72 -10.80 11.32
CA LEU A 565 7.95 -10.26 9.97
C LEU A 565 7.16 -10.97 8.88
N CYS A 566 6.27 -11.91 9.21
CA CYS A 566 5.55 -12.63 8.17
C CYS A 566 4.58 -11.70 7.41
N ASP A 567 4.59 -11.81 6.09
CA ASP A 567 3.65 -11.14 5.20
C ASP A 567 2.33 -11.92 5.11
N PHE A 568 1.24 -11.25 4.73
CA PHE A 568 -0.08 -11.88 4.58
C PHE A 568 -0.64 -11.70 3.18
N LEU A 569 -1.17 -12.78 2.61
CA LEU A 569 -1.99 -12.77 1.41
C LEU A 569 -3.37 -13.35 1.73
N PHE A 570 -4.40 -12.52 1.67
CA PHE A 570 -5.80 -12.93 1.83
C PHE A 570 -6.39 -13.28 0.46
N VAL A 571 -6.88 -14.51 0.33
CA VAL A 571 -7.43 -15.04 -0.91
C VAL A 571 -8.90 -15.36 -0.70
N CYS A 572 -9.78 -14.60 -1.32
CA CYS A 572 -11.20 -14.94 -1.33
C CYS A 572 -11.43 -16.10 -2.31
N SER A 573 -12.16 -17.13 -1.88
CA SER A 573 -12.63 -18.21 -2.75
C SER A 573 -13.39 -17.69 -3.99
N PRO A 574 -13.38 -18.43 -5.11
CA PRO A 574 -14.23 -18.09 -6.25
C PRO A 574 -15.71 -18.17 -5.86
N GLU A 575 -16.58 -17.54 -6.66
CA GLU A 575 -18.03 -17.70 -6.48
C GLU A 575 -18.40 -19.18 -6.55
N ASN A 576 -19.42 -19.56 -5.81
CA ASN A 576 -19.86 -20.94 -5.71
C ASN A 576 -21.34 -21.05 -6.06
N GLY A 577 -21.82 -22.28 -6.24
CA GLY A 577 -23.18 -22.53 -6.71
C GLY A 577 -24.23 -22.57 -5.60
N MET A 578 -23.88 -22.27 -4.36
CA MET A 578 -24.77 -22.46 -3.22
C MET A 578 -25.92 -21.44 -3.24
N ALA A 579 -27.15 -21.95 -3.25
CA ALA A 579 -28.36 -21.14 -3.20
C ALA A 579 -28.89 -20.97 -1.77
N GLY A 580 -29.75 -19.96 -1.56
CA GLY A 580 -30.46 -19.76 -0.30
C GLY A 580 -29.58 -19.36 0.90
N LYS A 581 -28.44 -18.70 0.63
CA LYS A 581 -27.54 -18.17 1.66
C LYS A 581 -27.89 -16.73 2.00
N GLU A 582 -27.74 -16.38 3.28
CA GLU A 582 -27.96 -15.02 3.77
C GLU A 582 -26.87 -14.07 3.27
N PHE A 583 -25.62 -14.55 3.33
CA PHE A 583 -24.45 -13.84 2.82
C PHE A 583 -23.91 -14.55 1.58
N THR A 584 -23.68 -13.77 0.52
CA THR A 584 -23.05 -14.20 -0.74
C THR A 584 -21.52 -14.22 -0.64
N MET A 585 -20.83 -14.85 -1.59
CA MET A 585 -19.36 -14.81 -1.64
C MET A 585 -18.83 -13.36 -1.73
N ALA A 586 -19.57 -12.44 -2.35
CA ALA A 586 -19.21 -11.02 -2.39
C ALA A 586 -19.10 -10.37 -1.00
N HIS A 587 -19.86 -10.83 0.00
CA HIS A 587 -19.73 -10.35 1.38
C HIS A 587 -18.42 -10.85 2.01
N TYR A 588 -18.09 -12.13 1.82
CA TYR A 588 -16.82 -12.68 2.32
C TYR A 588 -15.62 -12.13 1.57
N ARG A 589 -15.76 -11.77 0.30
CA ARG A 589 -14.76 -11.01 -0.46
C ARG A 589 -14.47 -9.68 0.21
N ALA A 590 -15.51 -8.93 0.60
CA ALA A 590 -15.34 -7.68 1.34
C ALA A 590 -14.63 -7.91 2.68
N ALA A 591 -14.97 -8.98 3.41
CA ALA A 591 -14.30 -9.34 4.65
C ALA A 591 -12.78 -9.61 4.47
N HIS A 592 -12.37 -10.32 3.42
CA HIS A 592 -10.95 -10.55 3.10
C HIS A 592 -10.23 -9.24 2.73
N ARG A 593 -10.87 -8.38 1.92
CA ARG A 593 -10.29 -7.09 1.50
C ARG A 593 -10.14 -6.13 2.69
N LYS A 594 -11.13 -6.08 3.58
CA LYS A 594 -11.10 -5.31 4.83
C LYS A 594 -9.92 -5.77 5.70
N ALA A 595 -9.83 -7.07 5.95
CA ALA A 595 -8.72 -7.65 6.72
C ALA A 595 -7.35 -7.35 6.08
N ALA A 596 -7.20 -7.55 4.78
CA ALA A 596 -5.95 -7.24 4.07
C ALA A 596 -5.55 -5.77 4.23
N THR A 597 -6.51 -4.85 4.19
CA THR A 597 -6.25 -3.41 4.34
C THR A 597 -5.83 -3.07 5.77
N GLU A 598 -6.59 -3.52 6.77
CA GLU A 598 -6.32 -3.25 8.19
C GLU A 598 -5.00 -3.84 8.67
N ILE A 599 -4.68 -5.06 8.21
CA ILE A 599 -3.48 -5.80 8.62
C ILE A 599 -2.24 -5.31 7.86
N GLY A 600 -2.42 -4.61 6.74
CA GLY A 600 -1.35 -4.28 5.81
C GLY A 600 -0.81 -5.53 5.10
N GLY A 601 -1.72 -6.34 4.55
CA GLY A 601 -1.43 -7.49 3.70
C GLY A 601 -1.79 -7.25 2.23
N ALA A 602 -1.64 -8.28 1.42
CA ALA A 602 -2.11 -8.34 0.04
C ALA A 602 -3.47 -9.06 -0.04
N PHE A 603 -4.21 -8.82 -1.13
CA PHE A 603 -5.51 -9.40 -1.40
C PHE A 603 -5.61 -9.95 -2.83
N LEU A 604 -6.22 -11.12 -2.97
CA LEU A 604 -6.51 -11.80 -4.24
C LEU A 604 -7.99 -12.20 -4.30
N ASP A 605 -8.69 -11.71 -5.32
CA ASP A 605 -10.11 -11.96 -5.58
C ASP A 605 -10.29 -13.04 -6.66
N LEU A 606 -10.46 -14.30 -6.22
CA LEU A 606 -10.73 -15.38 -7.18
C LEU A 606 -12.13 -15.26 -7.81
N MET A 607 -13.08 -14.51 -7.23
CA MET A 607 -14.38 -14.27 -7.89
C MET A 607 -14.19 -13.48 -9.18
N LYS A 608 -13.35 -12.43 -9.17
CA LYS A 608 -13.02 -11.68 -10.39
C LYS A 608 -12.27 -12.52 -11.40
N ILE A 609 -11.32 -13.35 -10.96
CA ILE A 609 -10.49 -14.17 -11.85
C ILE A 609 -11.32 -15.26 -12.54
N PHE A 610 -12.20 -15.94 -11.78
CA PHE A 610 -13.06 -16.98 -12.34
C PHE A 610 -14.23 -16.41 -13.14
N GLY A 611 -14.70 -15.21 -12.77
CA GLY A 611 -15.87 -14.57 -13.35
C GLY A 611 -17.19 -15.12 -12.78
N PRO A 612 -18.30 -14.99 -13.51
CA PRO A 612 -19.60 -15.51 -13.05
C PRO A 612 -19.61 -17.04 -12.97
N PHE A 613 -20.21 -17.60 -11.91
CA PHE A 613 -20.31 -19.05 -11.69
C PHE A 613 -20.89 -19.82 -12.89
N ALA A 614 -21.84 -19.24 -13.60
CA ALA A 614 -22.43 -19.84 -14.80
C ALA A 614 -21.40 -20.16 -15.89
N SER A 615 -20.27 -19.44 -15.94
CA SER A 615 -19.21 -19.60 -16.96
C SER A 615 -18.19 -20.71 -16.65
N TYR A 616 -18.27 -21.34 -15.47
CA TYR A 616 -17.35 -22.40 -15.08
C TYR A 616 -17.95 -23.54 -14.26
N LYS A 617 -19.23 -23.49 -13.91
CA LYS A 617 -19.94 -24.59 -13.24
C LYS A 617 -19.83 -25.92 -14.00
N TYR A 618 -19.94 -27.02 -13.28
CA TYR A 618 -20.12 -28.33 -13.92
C TYR A 618 -21.54 -28.48 -14.51
N PRO A 619 -21.74 -29.23 -15.60
CA PRO A 619 -20.72 -29.79 -16.50
C PRO A 619 -20.15 -28.73 -17.46
N ALA A 620 -19.03 -29.07 -18.10
CA ALA A 620 -18.53 -28.28 -19.23
C ALA A 620 -19.57 -28.25 -20.36
N SER A 621 -19.70 -27.10 -21.02
CA SER A 621 -20.63 -26.85 -22.12
C SER A 621 -20.11 -25.73 -23.02
N GLU A 622 -20.86 -25.36 -24.06
CA GLU A 622 -20.52 -24.20 -24.91
C GLU A 622 -20.42 -22.87 -24.12
N THR A 623 -21.02 -22.81 -22.94
CA THR A 623 -21.04 -21.59 -22.09
C THR A 623 -20.33 -21.80 -20.75
N SER A 624 -19.81 -23.00 -20.46
CA SER A 624 -19.15 -23.30 -19.20
C SER A 624 -17.87 -24.12 -19.36
N ARG A 625 -16.83 -23.75 -18.63
CA ARG A 625 -15.53 -24.44 -18.64
C ARG A 625 -15.49 -25.73 -17.78
N GLY A 626 -16.52 -26.02 -16.98
CA GLY A 626 -16.54 -27.23 -16.14
C GLY A 626 -15.37 -27.31 -15.14
N LEU A 627 -15.08 -26.21 -14.45
CA LEU A 627 -13.95 -26.09 -13.54
C LEU A 627 -14.22 -26.65 -12.14
N PHE A 628 -15.46 -27.07 -11.86
CA PHE A 628 -15.89 -27.65 -10.58
C PHE A 628 -16.21 -29.14 -10.72
N GLU A 629 -16.07 -29.90 -9.63
CA GLU A 629 -16.21 -31.35 -9.57
C GLU A 629 -17.65 -31.80 -9.90
N ASN A 630 -17.84 -33.01 -10.42
CA ASN A 630 -19.18 -33.54 -10.68
C ASN A 630 -19.90 -33.93 -9.37
N GLU A 631 -19.14 -34.43 -8.40
CA GLU A 631 -19.63 -34.96 -7.14
C GLU A 631 -20.09 -33.85 -6.19
N ASP A 632 -19.52 -32.65 -6.33
CA ASP A 632 -19.90 -31.45 -5.59
C ASP A 632 -19.78 -30.19 -6.49
N PRO A 633 -20.69 -30.05 -7.48
CA PRO A 633 -20.56 -29.09 -8.57
C PRO A 633 -20.72 -27.64 -8.14
N GLN A 634 -21.14 -27.43 -6.90
CA GLN A 634 -21.34 -26.11 -6.34
C GLN A 634 -20.13 -25.66 -5.52
N ILE A 635 -19.27 -26.56 -5.05
CA ILE A 635 -18.30 -26.23 -4.00
C ILE A 635 -16.86 -26.47 -4.42
N HIS A 636 -16.49 -27.60 -5.02
CA HIS A 636 -15.07 -27.93 -5.18
C HIS A 636 -14.55 -27.72 -6.61
N PRO A 637 -13.38 -27.09 -6.79
CA PRO A 637 -12.71 -27.04 -8.08
C PRO A 637 -12.14 -28.42 -8.44
N THR A 638 -12.12 -28.72 -9.73
CA THR A 638 -11.46 -29.92 -10.26
C THR A 638 -9.94 -29.82 -10.19
N ASP A 639 -9.27 -30.94 -9.95
CA ASP A 639 -7.80 -31.02 -9.86
C ASP A 639 -7.06 -30.58 -11.16
N ASN A 640 -7.75 -30.65 -12.31
CA ASN A 640 -7.20 -30.31 -13.63
C ASN A 640 -7.88 -29.11 -14.32
N GLY A 641 -8.90 -28.52 -13.71
CA GLY A 641 -9.63 -27.37 -14.24
C GLY A 641 -9.50 -26.14 -13.34
N GLY A 642 -10.38 -26.02 -12.34
CA GLY A 642 -10.37 -24.86 -11.43
C GLY A 642 -9.11 -24.77 -10.59
N GLY A 643 -8.59 -25.92 -10.16
CA GLY A 643 -7.41 -25.99 -9.31
C GLY A 643 -6.14 -25.33 -9.86
N PRO A 644 -5.75 -25.63 -11.11
CA PRO A 644 -4.67 -24.93 -11.80
C PRO A 644 -4.83 -23.41 -11.86
N ILE A 645 -6.05 -22.87 -12.01
CA ILE A 645 -6.29 -21.43 -12.05
C ILE A 645 -6.03 -20.80 -10.68
N ILE A 646 -6.48 -21.45 -9.59
CA ILE A 646 -6.20 -20.99 -8.21
C ILE A 646 -4.69 -20.97 -7.97
N ALA A 647 -4.00 -22.05 -8.34
CA ALA A 647 -2.55 -22.15 -8.19
C ALA A 647 -1.81 -21.06 -8.99
N ASP A 648 -2.25 -20.79 -10.23
CA ASP A 648 -1.64 -19.76 -11.08
C ASP A 648 -1.88 -18.34 -10.58
N SER A 649 -3.08 -18.07 -10.05
CA SER A 649 -3.44 -16.76 -9.50
C SER A 649 -2.60 -16.42 -8.26
N ILE A 650 -2.51 -17.37 -7.31
CA ILE A 650 -1.68 -17.20 -6.12
C ILE A 650 -0.19 -17.11 -6.49
N TYR A 651 0.26 -17.92 -7.45
CA TYR A 651 1.64 -17.85 -7.93
C TYR A 651 1.97 -16.48 -8.52
N SER A 652 1.09 -15.91 -9.35
CA SER A 652 1.31 -14.65 -10.05
C SER A 652 1.47 -13.47 -9.09
N ILE A 653 0.62 -13.40 -8.06
CA ILE A 653 0.72 -12.35 -7.04
C ILE A 653 1.96 -12.52 -6.14
N LEU A 654 2.37 -13.76 -5.84
CA LEU A 654 3.59 -14.04 -5.06
C LEU A 654 4.89 -13.78 -5.86
N LEU A 655 4.85 -13.85 -7.20
CA LEU A 655 6.02 -13.54 -8.05
C LEU A 655 6.14 -12.08 -8.43
N ASN A 656 5.02 -11.36 -8.43
CA ASN A 656 4.99 -9.91 -8.60
C ASN A 656 4.55 -9.24 -7.28
N PRO A 657 5.21 -9.55 -6.15
CA PRO A 657 4.92 -8.89 -4.90
C PRO A 657 5.25 -7.42 -5.04
#